data_AF-A0A7S3RLL1-F1
#
_entry.id   AF-A0A7S3RLL1-F1
#
_cell.length_a   1.000
_cell.length_b   1.000
_cell.length_c   1.000
_cell.angle_alpha   90.00
_cell.angle_beta   90.00
_cell.angle_gamma   90.00
#
_symmetry.space_group_name_H-M   'P 1'
#
loop_
_entity.id
_entity.type
_entity.pdbx_description
1 polymer ?
#
loop_
_entity_poly.entity_id
_entity_poly.type
_entity_poly.pdbx_seq_one_letter_code
_entity_poly.pdbx_strand_id
1 'polypeptide(L)'
;KTEQATSLAVAMAIERITSALRQALGQGAQVVKTVEEALAKSAEGSSKCWVVLQSGSDALKEVHSALEAGAGALGVVIAASQGPVSQIEVLRAMEYGGVYAAAAEMGSAGDAALKEAATYVDGPSVVLLAEPAAVRGDGKWTPFRYDPRREDSAFKADGGVVRKEIQSFLAREDLLTLVAKKTLPADKGTEGEADLAGGLGDASKTVTILYTSDTGHGEECAKAVARQCRQGGYASSAVRCGTMDSYDINALASEPLIVFCVATAGKGEFPGNGRNFWEKLSANAKDLEGKLGGLKYTVFGLGDSHYWGKGTEESKVNFAKPARELDELIASLGAVRLMPVGFGDDQDVDQYHTGFGEWKATLYSKLGVEKASGGGDADDGPVKSDEVIKTETNQLRGSLKAALDDVSTGQVPFQDTKMIKFHGSYQQDDRDLREERQKLGVENAFSFMIRVRLPGGYCTPEQWIAMDDTCQQFANGTLKITTRQTWQLHGVIKRDVKDTMRAINRACMDTIAACGDVCRNVLCTSDPSVCSPAVMKEVLDYTYAIHDHCLPRTGAYHEIFLQHGPEMAEKTQIMGSTPLEEEPLYGQTYLPRKYKIAVAIPPSNDVDLFAHCAGFIAIIEGGKLQGFNVAVGGGLGFTHNNQKTHPRLADVIGFCKPDDAKYLGEIILTVQRDFGDRTNRKHARIKYTVEDYGPDFYREQIEERLGYKLEPARPYTFERRGDMFGWKQTEDGLWHCGLLVPIGRVKDNSRQALRRICDVLKGGNGAFRMTCNQGVLVSDVPESKKAAVQKILDEFKVPCSMQTTGGGLRRNMIACVALPTCPLAFAEAERYLPTLVERLEVVTEKFGIKDEDVTIRMTGCPNSCGRPSMAEIGFIGKAPGTYNMYLGADFIGQ
;
A
#
# COMPACT_ATOMS: atom_id res chain seq x y z
N LYS A 1 -60.92 17.17 -5.60
CA LYS A 1 -61.00 18.65 -5.79
C LYS A 1 -59.65 19.33 -5.55
N THR A 2 -58.90 18.95 -4.52
CA THR A 2 -57.57 19.50 -4.20
C THR A 2 -56.49 19.12 -5.24
N GLU A 3 -56.49 17.89 -5.76
CA GLU A 3 -55.55 17.47 -6.82
C GLU A 3 -55.79 18.17 -8.18
N GLN A 4 -57.05 18.30 -8.60
CA GLN A 4 -57.42 18.98 -9.85
C GLN A 4 -57.09 20.48 -9.85
N ALA A 5 -57.25 21.16 -8.71
CA ALA A 5 -56.89 22.57 -8.57
C ALA A 5 -55.37 22.79 -8.61
N THR A 6 -54.60 21.82 -8.11
CA THR A 6 -53.13 21.87 -8.12
C THR A 6 -52.57 21.62 -9.52
N SER A 7 -53.15 20.67 -10.27
CA SER A 7 -52.77 20.37 -11.67
C SER A 7 -53.01 21.53 -12.64
N LEU A 8 -54.10 22.29 -12.47
CA LEU A 8 -54.42 23.42 -13.36
C LEU A 8 -53.49 24.63 -13.12
N ALA A 9 -53.16 24.94 -11.86
CA ALA A 9 -52.26 26.04 -11.51
C ALA A 9 -50.84 25.83 -12.05
N VAL A 10 -50.41 24.57 -12.08
CA VAL A 10 -49.13 24.13 -12.62
C VAL A 10 -49.07 24.32 -14.13
N ALA A 11 -50.08 23.86 -14.87
CA ALA A 11 -50.11 23.98 -16.33
C ALA A 11 -50.07 25.45 -16.78
N MET A 12 -50.80 26.33 -16.07
CA MET A 12 -50.79 27.77 -16.34
C MET A 12 -49.42 28.42 -16.09
N ALA A 13 -48.65 27.93 -15.12
CA ALA A 13 -47.32 28.47 -14.86
C ALA A 13 -46.28 28.08 -15.90
N ILE A 14 -46.32 26.83 -16.39
CA ILE A 14 -45.46 26.37 -17.50
C ILE A 14 -45.73 27.21 -18.75
N GLU A 15 -47.00 27.49 -19.07
CA GLU A 15 -47.35 28.35 -20.21
C GLU A 15 -46.84 29.79 -20.03
N ARG A 16 -46.97 30.38 -18.83
CA ARG A 16 -46.46 31.73 -18.54
C ARG A 16 -44.95 31.82 -18.67
N ILE A 17 -44.22 30.83 -18.16
CA ILE A 17 -42.75 30.79 -18.24
C ILE A 17 -42.27 30.50 -19.66
N THR A 18 -42.99 29.64 -20.40
CA THR A 18 -42.74 29.42 -21.82
C THR A 18 -42.95 30.68 -22.64
N SER A 19 -43.97 31.48 -22.30
CA SER A 19 -44.20 32.78 -22.92
C SER A 19 -43.06 33.77 -22.61
N ALA A 20 -42.62 33.85 -21.35
CA ALA A 20 -41.48 34.67 -20.95
C ALA A 20 -40.18 34.27 -21.65
N LEU A 21 -39.93 32.97 -21.81
CA LEU A 21 -38.79 32.45 -22.57
C LEU A 21 -38.82 32.92 -24.03
N ARG A 22 -39.97 32.78 -24.70
CA ARG A 22 -40.15 33.24 -26.09
C ARG A 22 -40.07 34.76 -26.21
N GLN A 23 -40.49 35.50 -25.19
CA GLN A 23 -40.38 36.95 -25.15
C GLN A 23 -38.92 37.42 -24.98
N ALA A 24 -38.14 36.73 -24.13
CA ALA A 24 -36.74 37.05 -23.87
C ALA A 24 -35.84 36.70 -25.06
N LEU A 25 -36.11 35.59 -25.75
CA LEU A 25 -35.28 35.05 -26.84
C LEU A 25 -35.80 35.37 -28.25
N GLY A 26 -37.04 35.87 -28.38
CA GLY A 26 -37.71 36.15 -29.66
C GLY A 26 -38.57 34.98 -30.17
N GLN A 27 -39.58 35.27 -31.00
CA GLN A 27 -40.55 34.25 -31.48
C GLN A 27 -39.93 33.12 -32.34
N GLY A 28 -38.69 33.28 -32.79
CA GLY A 28 -37.94 32.24 -33.53
C GLY A 28 -37.26 31.19 -32.64
N ALA A 29 -37.30 31.32 -31.31
CA ALA A 29 -36.69 30.36 -30.41
C ALA A 29 -37.38 28.98 -30.51
N GLN A 30 -36.60 27.93 -30.78
CA GLN A 30 -37.11 26.57 -30.84
C GLN A 30 -37.38 26.07 -29.42
N VAL A 31 -38.67 26.03 -29.03
CA VAL A 31 -39.11 25.51 -27.72
C VAL A 31 -39.97 24.28 -27.93
N VAL A 32 -39.52 23.14 -27.41
CA VAL A 32 -40.19 21.83 -27.48
C VAL A 32 -40.69 21.39 -26.10
N LYS A 33 -41.46 20.30 -26.06
CA LYS A 33 -42.19 19.88 -24.86
C LYS A 33 -41.47 18.82 -24.03
N THR A 34 -40.54 18.07 -24.63
CA THR A 34 -39.79 17.01 -23.95
C THR A 34 -38.29 17.18 -24.15
N VAL A 35 -37.51 16.65 -23.20
CA VAL A 35 -36.05 16.69 -23.27
C VAL A 35 -35.53 15.87 -24.45
N GLU A 36 -36.14 14.72 -24.73
CA GLU A 36 -35.79 13.85 -25.86
C GLU A 36 -35.97 14.56 -27.22
N GLU A 37 -37.08 15.29 -27.40
CA GLU A 37 -37.29 16.10 -28.60
C GLU A 37 -36.27 17.24 -28.72
N ALA A 38 -35.88 17.84 -27.59
CA ALA A 38 -34.91 18.93 -27.57
C ALA A 38 -33.53 18.43 -27.97
N LEU A 39 -33.14 17.26 -27.47
CA LEU A 39 -31.90 16.58 -27.78
C LEU A 39 -31.82 16.20 -29.26
N ALA A 40 -32.86 15.52 -29.79
CA ALA A 40 -32.91 15.12 -31.18
C ALA A 40 -32.74 16.33 -32.12
N LYS A 41 -33.45 17.44 -31.85
CA LYS A 41 -33.35 18.65 -32.66
C LYS A 41 -32.05 19.42 -32.46
N SER A 42 -31.47 19.38 -31.26
CA SER A 42 -30.17 20.01 -30.97
C SER A 42 -29.00 19.32 -31.69
N ALA A 43 -29.15 18.06 -32.07
CA ALA A 43 -28.16 17.32 -32.86
C ALA A 43 -28.24 17.65 -34.37
N GLU A 44 -29.39 18.13 -34.85
CA GLU A 44 -29.66 18.39 -36.27
C GLU A 44 -29.36 19.85 -36.71
N GLY A 45 -29.09 20.77 -35.79
CA GLY A 45 -28.90 22.20 -36.09
C GLY A 45 -27.91 22.92 -35.17
N SER A 46 -27.43 24.09 -35.60
CA SER A 46 -26.43 24.90 -34.86
C SER A 46 -27.04 25.86 -33.82
N SER A 47 -28.35 25.93 -33.71
CA SER A 47 -29.06 26.81 -32.76
C SER A 47 -29.58 26.05 -31.55
N LYS A 48 -29.40 26.61 -30.35
CA LYS A 48 -29.81 26.01 -29.08
C LYS A 48 -31.33 25.72 -29.04
N CYS A 49 -31.71 24.48 -28.74
CA CYS A 49 -33.10 24.05 -28.64
C CYS A 49 -33.53 24.01 -27.16
N TRP A 50 -34.69 24.58 -26.85
CA TRP A 50 -35.13 24.81 -25.49
C TRP A 50 -36.27 23.90 -25.07
N VAL A 51 -36.26 23.46 -23.81
CA VAL A 51 -37.38 22.77 -23.18
C VAL A 51 -37.74 23.48 -21.87
N VAL A 52 -39.04 23.65 -21.63
CA VAL A 52 -39.55 24.22 -20.37
C VAL A 52 -40.17 23.10 -19.56
N LEU A 53 -39.56 22.81 -18.42
CA LEU A 53 -39.97 21.74 -17.53
C LEU A 53 -40.53 22.31 -16.25
N GLN A 54 -41.48 21.64 -15.64
CA GLN A 54 -41.92 22.01 -14.30
C GLN A 54 -40.85 21.65 -13.26
N SER A 55 -40.69 22.51 -12.25
CA SER A 55 -39.89 22.19 -11.06
C SER A 55 -40.45 20.96 -10.36
N GLY A 56 -39.67 19.88 -10.35
CA GLY A 56 -39.99 18.58 -9.79
C GLY A 56 -38.88 17.57 -10.04
N SER A 57 -38.81 16.52 -9.23
CA SER A 57 -37.68 15.57 -9.19
C SER A 57 -37.45 14.79 -10.49
N ASP A 58 -38.50 14.57 -11.28
CA ASP A 58 -38.40 13.70 -12.47
C ASP A 58 -37.90 14.47 -13.69
N ALA A 59 -38.32 15.72 -13.87
CA ALA A 59 -37.85 16.61 -14.93
C ALA A 59 -36.33 16.86 -14.86
N LEU A 60 -35.80 17.01 -13.66
CA LEU A 60 -34.39 17.28 -13.43
C LEU A 60 -33.48 16.07 -13.69
N LYS A 61 -33.97 14.85 -13.46
CA LYS A 61 -33.23 13.62 -13.82
C LYS A 61 -33.02 13.52 -15.32
N GLU A 62 -34.04 13.80 -16.11
CA GLU A 62 -33.92 13.78 -17.58
C GLU A 62 -32.90 14.82 -18.07
N VAL A 63 -32.84 15.98 -17.42
CA VAL A 63 -31.85 17.03 -17.72
C VAL A 63 -30.43 16.58 -17.39
N HIS A 64 -30.19 15.97 -16.24
CA HIS A 64 -28.85 15.48 -15.87
C HIS A 64 -28.36 14.35 -16.79
N SER A 65 -29.22 13.38 -17.12
CA SER A 65 -28.89 12.33 -18.09
C SER A 65 -28.54 12.90 -19.48
N ALA A 66 -29.20 13.99 -19.87
CA ALA A 66 -28.91 14.70 -21.12
C ALA A 66 -27.56 15.43 -21.10
N LEU A 67 -27.18 15.98 -19.95
CA LEU A 67 -25.88 16.64 -19.75
C LEU A 67 -24.72 15.62 -19.76
N GLU A 68 -24.89 14.44 -19.17
CA GLU A 68 -23.90 13.33 -19.21
C GLU A 68 -23.59 12.87 -20.64
N ALA A 69 -24.59 12.90 -21.52
CA ALA A 69 -24.44 12.52 -22.93
C ALA A 69 -23.72 13.59 -23.79
N GLY A 70 -23.35 14.74 -23.22
CA GLY A 70 -22.52 15.76 -23.89
C GLY A 70 -23.27 16.65 -24.89
N ALA A 71 -24.57 16.88 -24.69
CA ALA A 71 -25.40 17.65 -25.62
C ALA A 71 -25.13 19.18 -25.57
N GLY A 72 -24.17 19.64 -26.34
CA GLY A 72 -23.69 21.04 -26.32
C GLY A 72 -24.74 22.12 -26.69
N ALA A 73 -25.78 21.79 -27.45
CA ALA A 73 -26.78 22.75 -27.93
C ALA A 73 -28.13 22.67 -27.20
N LEU A 74 -28.17 22.10 -25.99
CA LEU A 74 -29.39 21.98 -25.19
C LEU A 74 -29.61 23.21 -24.28
N GLY A 75 -30.83 23.75 -24.28
CA GLY A 75 -31.29 24.78 -23.36
C GLY A 75 -32.45 24.26 -22.51
N VAL A 76 -32.37 24.42 -21.19
CA VAL A 76 -33.39 23.93 -20.25
C VAL A 76 -33.84 25.07 -19.37
N VAL A 77 -35.16 25.27 -19.29
CA VAL A 77 -35.77 26.18 -18.32
C VAL A 77 -36.62 25.38 -17.35
N ILE A 78 -36.36 25.54 -16.07
CA ILE A 78 -37.14 24.92 -15.00
C ILE A 78 -38.09 25.96 -14.45
N ALA A 79 -39.38 25.64 -14.48
CA ALA A 79 -40.49 26.50 -14.13
C ALA A 79 -40.96 26.20 -12.71
N ALA A 80 -40.67 27.12 -11.79
CA ALA A 80 -41.04 27.03 -10.38
C ALA A 80 -42.23 27.95 -10.07
N SER A 81 -43.37 27.37 -9.71
CA SER A 81 -44.64 28.13 -9.61
C SER A 81 -45.27 28.14 -8.22
N GLN A 82 -44.94 27.19 -7.33
CA GLN A 82 -45.51 27.12 -5.98
C GLN A 82 -44.50 26.57 -4.96
N GLY A 83 -44.52 27.15 -3.77
CA GLY A 83 -43.72 26.72 -2.62
C GLY A 83 -42.23 27.04 -2.72
N PRO A 84 -41.49 26.97 -1.60
CA PRO A 84 -40.05 27.23 -1.60
C PRO A 84 -39.34 26.24 -2.53
N VAL A 85 -38.49 26.76 -3.42
CA VAL A 85 -37.84 25.97 -4.47
C VAL A 85 -36.34 25.88 -4.23
N SER A 86 -35.83 24.65 -4.27
CA SER A 86 -34.41 24.36 -4.12
C SER A 86 -33.62 24.82 -5.35
N GLN A 87 -32.60 25.64 -5.12
CA GLN A 87 -31.66 26.08 -6.16
C GLN A 87 -30.50 25.09 -6.40
N ILE A 88 -30.36 24.08 -5.52
CA ILE A 88 -29.25 23.11 -5.51
C ILE A 88 -29.19 22.30 -6.80
N GLU A 89 -30.34 21.97 -7.38
CA GLU A 89 -30.38 21.07 -8.54
C GLU A 89 -29.88 21.76 -9.82
N VAL A 90 -30.06 23.08 -9.95
CA VAL A 90 -29.43 23.84 -11.03
C VAL A 90 -27.94 24.09 -10.78
N LEU A 91 -27.52 24.20 -9.50
CA LEU A 91 -26.10 24.25 -9.16
C LEU A 91 -25.37 22.95 -9.52
N ARG A 92 -26.02 21.79 -9.40
CA ARG A 92 -25.46 20.49 -9.82
C ARG A 92 -25.22 20.37 -11.32
N ALA A 93 -25.87 21.18 -12.15
CA ALA A 93 -25.55 21.20 -13.58
C ALA A 93 -24.09 21.65 -13.85
N MET A 94 -23.46 22.32 -12.89
CA MET A 94 -22.05 22.73 -12.97
C MET A 94 -21.07 21.55 -12.89
N GLU A 95 -21.46 20.43 -12.27
CA GLU A 95 -20.63 19.22 -12.05
C GLU A 95 -20.21 18.55 -13.36
N TYR A 96 -20.97 18.75 -14.44
CA TYR A 96 -20.71 18.16 -15.76
C TYR A 96 -19.64 18.90 -16.56
N GLY A 97 -19.19 20.07 -16.08
CA GLY A 97 -18.19 20.91 -16.76
C GLY A 97 -18.72 21.57 -18.04
N GLY A 98 -18.35 22.83 -18.28
CA GLY A 98 -18.74 23.53 -19.52
C GLY A 98 -20.26 23.77 -19.66
N VAL A 99 -21.00 23.89 -18.55
CA VAL A 99 -22.45 24.18 -18.54
C VAL A 99 -22.70 25.58 -17.97
N TYR A 100 -23.57 26.36 -18.62
CA TYR A 100 -24.07 27.61 -18.05
C TYR A 100 -25.27 27.35 -17.13
N ALA A 101 -25.23 27.86 -15.90
CA ALA A 101 -26.27 27.62 -14.89
C ALA A 101 -26.75 28.94 -14.25
N ALA A 102 -28.06 29.14 -14.10
CA ALA A 102 -28.59 30.34 -13.45
C ALA A 102 -29.92 30.09 -12.72
N ALA A 103 -30.18 30.86 -11.65
CA ALA A 103 -31.48 30.93 -11.00
C ALA A 103 -31.91 32.38 -10.86
N ALA A 104 -33.14 32.68 -11.27
CA ALA A 104 -33.68 34.04 -11.22
C ALA A 104 -35.19 34.06 -11.01
N GLU A 105 -35.68 35.14 -10.43
CA GLU A 105 -37.12 35.41 -10.37
C GLU A 105 -37.63 35.89 -11.73
N MET A 106 -38.87 35.51 -12.07
CA MET A 106 -39.53 36.00 -13.27
C MET A 106 -39.63 37.52 -13.28
N GLY A 107 -39.37 38.12 -14.45
CA GLY A 107 -39.25 39.55 -14.63
C GLY A 107 -37.90 39.91 -15.25
N SER A 108 -37.44 41.14 -15.04
CA SER A 108 -36.21 41.66 -15.68
C SER A 108 -34.95 40.83 -15.37
N ALA A 109 -34.85 40.27 -14.16
CA ALA A 109 -33.73 39.42 -13.75
C ALA A 109 -33.73 38.08 -14.49
N GLY A 110 -34.89 37.44 -14.61
CA GLY A 110 -35.09 36.22 -15.39
C GLY A 110 -34.82 36.41 -16.88
N ASP A 111 -35.33 37.48 -17.48
CA ASP A 111 -35.10 37.80 -18.89
C ASP A 111 -33.61 37.98 -19.21
N ALA A 112 -32.87 38.63 -18.30
CA ALA A 112 -31.44 38.80 -18.44
C ALA A 112 -30.69 37.46 -18.31
N ALA A 113 -31.08 36.59 -17.38
CA ALA A 113 -30.49 35.26 -17.23
C ALA A 113 -30.72 34.37 -18.45
N LEU A 114 -31.92 34.41 -19.04
CA LEU A 114 -32.24 33.68 -20.26
C LEU A 114 -31.46 34.17 -21.47
N LYS A 115 -31.33 35.49 -21.65
CA LYS A 115 -30.53 36.07 -22.74
C LYS A 115 -29.06 35.68 -22.63
N GLU A 116 -28.50 35.74 -21.43
CA GLU A 116 -27.10 35.34 -21.19
C GLU A 116 -26.91 33.82 -21.45
N ALA A 117 -27.83 32.98 -20.99
CA ALA A 117 -27.84 31.55 -21.27
C ALA A 117 -27.91 31.24 -22.79
N ALA A 118 -28.70 31.99 -23.55
CA ALA A 118 -28.79 31.81 -25.00
C ALA A 118 -27.52 32.23 -25.75
N THR A 119 -26.73 33.14 -25.18
CA THR A 119 -25.43 33.56 -25.76
C THR A 119 -24.29 32.59 -25.41
N TYR A 120 -24.51 31.64 -24.50
CA TYR A 120 -23.56 30.58 -24.19
C TYR A 120 -23.65 29.49 -25.26
N VAL A 121 -22.63 29.39 -26.11
CA VAL A 121 -22.60 28.46 -27.25
C VAL A 121 -21.59 27.32 -27.08
N ASP A 122 -20.71 27.40 -26.07
CA ASP A 122 -19.66 26.42 -25.80
C ASP A 122 -20.20 25.15 -25.13
N GLY A 123 -21.49 25.15 -24.74
CA GLY A 123 -22.14 24.01 -24.11
C GLY A 123 -23.61 24.29 -23.72
N PRO A 124 -24.23 23.35 -22.97
CA PRO A 124 -25.63 23.44 -22.62
C PRO A 124 -25.91 24.53 -21.59
N SER A 125 -27.18 24.91 -21.45
CA SER A 125 -27.62 25.90 -20.46
C SER A 125 -28.83 25.44 -19.66
N VAL A 126 -28.77 25.62 -18.35
CA VAL A 126 -29.86 25.28 -17.42
C VAL A 126 -30.24 26.52 -16.60
N VAL A 127 -31.51 26.93 -16.67
CA VAL A 127 -32.00 28.12 -15.97
C VAL A 127 -33.24 27.79 -15.13
N LEU A 128 -33.19 28.04 -13.82
CA LEU A 128 -34.36 28.01 -12.95
C LEU A 128 -35.04 29.38 -12.94
N LEU A 129 -36.29 29.42 -13.40
CA LEU A 129 -37.14 30.60 -13.31
C LEU A 129 -38.28 30.35 -12.33
N ALA A 130 -38.29 31.15 -11.26
CA ALA A 130 -39.29 31.06 -10.22
C ALA A 130 -40.29 32.22 -10.29
N GLU A 131 -41.59 31.92 -10.14
CA GLU A 131 -42.60 32.94 -9.90
C GLU A 131 -42.35 33.59 -8.52
N PRO A 132 -42.56 34.90 -8.37
CA PRO A 132 -42.33 35.59 -7.10
C PRO A 132 -43.08 34.99 -5.91
N ALA A 133 -44.24 34.35 -6.15
CA ALA A 133 -45.01 33.69 -5.10
C ALA A 133 -44.36 32.40 -4.58
N ALA A 134 -43.51 31.75 -5.37
CA ALA A 134 -42.81 30.52 -4.99
C ALA A 134 -41.64 30.82 -4.02
N VAL A 135 -41.04 32.00 -4.14
CA VAL A 135 -39.80 32.34 -3.39
C VAL A 135 -40.00 33.38 -2.29
N ARG A 136 -41.21 33.95 -2.19
CA ARG A 136 -41.53 34.99 -1.20
C ARG A 136 -41.47 34.43 0.22
N GLY A 137 -40.61 35.02 1.05
CA GLY A 137 -40.43 34.60 2.44
C GLY A 137 -39.49 33.40 2.61
N ASP A 138 -38.94 32.88 1.52
CA ASP A 138 -37.86 31.91 1.58
C ASP A 138 -36.53 32.63 1.82
N GLY A 139 -36.11 32.68 3.09
CA GLY A 139 -34.84 33.29 3.49
C GLY A 139 -33.58 32.61 2.94
N LYS A 140 -33.75 31.54 2.15
CA LYS A 140 -32.67 30.82 1.47
C LYS A 140 -32.62 31.05 -0.05
N TRP A 141 -33.66 31.64 -0.65
CA TRP A 141 -33.65 31.95 -2.08
C TRP A 141 -32.65 33.06 -2.39
N THR A 142 -31.70 32.82 -3.29
CA THR A 142 -30.74 33.83 -3.74
C THR A 142 -30.49 33.69 -5.25
N PRO A 143 -30.82 34.70 -6.06
CA PRO A 143 -30.51 34.67 -7.48
C PRO A 143 -29.00 34.50 -7.74
N PHE A 144 -28.65 33.68 -8.73
CA PHE A 144 -27.26 33.44 -9.11
C PHE A 144 -27.08 33.18 -10.60
N ARG A 145 -25.83 33.34 -11.06
CA ARG A 145 -25.38 33.03 -12.43
C ARG A 145 -23.99 32.41 -12.40
N TYR A 146 -23.81 31.38 -13.22
CA TYR A 146 -22.56 30.72 -13.48
C TYR A 146 -22.30 30.68 -14.99
N ASP A 147 -21.26 31.36 -15.45
CA ASP A 147 -20.77 31.35 -16.82
C ASP A 147 -19.32 30.81 -16.84
N PRO A 148 -19.10 29.57 -17.29
CA PRO A 148 -17.78 28.94 -17.26
C PRO A 148 -16.77 29.60 -18.21
N ARG A 149 -17.17 30.55 -19.06
CA ARG A 149 -16.25 31.31 -19.93
C ARG A 149 -15.44 32.38 -19.18
N ARG A 150 -15.78 32.68 -17.92
CA ARG A 150 -15.20 33.81 -17.18
C ARG A 150 -14.30 33.30 -16.05
N GLU A 151 -13.00 33.13 -16.30
CA GLU A 151 -12.05 32.48 -15.36
C GLU A 151 -12.10 33.01 -13.91
N ASP A 152 -11.94 34.33 -13.67
CA ASP A 152 -11.85 34.89 -12.30
C ASP A 152 -13.19 35.33 -11.69
N SER A 153 -14.31 35.16 -12.41
CA SER A 153 -15.63 35.58 -11.94
C SER A 153 -16.79 34.74 -12.50
N ALA A 154 -16.51 33.46 -12.76
CA ALA A 154 -17.44 32.52 -13.37
C ALA A 154 -18.76 32.49 -12.62
N PHE A 155 -18.73 32.60 -11.29
CA PHE A 155 -19.90 32.52 -10.42
C PHE A 155 -20.24 33.88 -9.76
N LYS A 156 -21.52 34.31 -9.86
CA LYS A 156 -22.07 35.50 -9.20
C LYS A 156 -23.41 35.19 -8.53
N ALA A 157 -23.59 35.60 -7.27
CA ALA A 157 -24.86 35.48 -6.55
C ALA A 157 -25.14 36.74 -5.71
N ASP A 158 -26.40 37.13 -5.65
CA ASP A 158 -26.85 38.33 -4.92
C ASP A 158 -27.23 37.98 -3.47
N GLY A 159 -26.25 37.56 -2.66
CA GLY A 159 -26.46 37.25 -1.24
C GLY A 159 -25.30 36.51 -0.57
N GLY A 160 -24.93 36.93 0.65
CA GLY A 160 -23.76 36.42 1.39
C GLY A 160 -23.87 34.97 1.89
N VAL A 161 -25.09 34.47 2.10
CA VAL A 161 -25.35 33.11 2.61
C VAL A 161 -25.11 32.06 1.52
N VAL A 162 -25.58 32.31 0.31
CA VAL A 162 -25.42 31.40 -0.83
C VAL A 162 -23.99 31.40 -1.38
N ARG A 163 -23.21 32.48 -1.24
CA ARG A 163 -21.75 32.42 -1.51
C ARG A 163 -21.03 31.41 -0.61
N LYS A 164 -21.51 31.24 0.63
CA LYS A 164 -20.98 30.31 1.64
C LYS A 164 -21.52 28.89 1.47
N GLU A 165 -22.79 28.75 1.10
CA GLU A 165 -23.39 27.46 0.74
C GLU A 165 -22.87 26.94 -0.59
N ILE A 166 -22.48 27.81 -1.53
CA ILE A 166 -21.88 27.45 -2.82
C ILE A 166 -20.38 27.21 -2.70
N GLN A 167 -19.66 27.96 -1.85
CA GLN A 167 -18.33 27.50 -1.40
C GLN A 167 -18.44 26.14 -0.71
N SER A 168 -19.49 25.92 0.09
CA SER A 168 -19.78 24.60 0.68
C SER A 168 -20.32 23.59 -0.33
N PHE A 169 -20.83 24.02 -1.51
CA PHE A 169 -21.38 23.19 -2.59
C PHE A 169 -20.27 22.73 -3.53
N LEU A 170 -19.37 23.64 -3.93
CA LEU A 170 -18.12 23.33 -4.62
C LEU A 170 -17.20 22.51 -3.71
N ALA A 171 -17.13 22.85 -2.41
CA ALA A 171 -16.52 21.97 -1.40
C ALA A 171 -17.37 20.73 -1.08
N ARG A 172 -18.62 20.65 -1.56
CA ARG A 172 -19.47 19.44 -1.54
C ARG A 172 -19.37 18.64 -2.82
N GLU A 173 -18.86 19.12 -3.94
CA GLU A 173 -18.39 18.23 -5.01
C GLU A 173 -17.16 17.48 -4.49
N ASP A 174 -16.27 18.19 -3.79
CA ASP A 174 -15.22 17.58 -2.96
C ASP A 174 -15.82 16.64 -1.88
N LEU A 175 -17.09 16.83 -1.46
CA LEU A 175 -17.76 16.04 -0.39
C LEU A 175 -18.83 15.03 -0.88
N LEU A 176 -19.32 15.04 -2.14
CA LEU A 176 -20.35 14.16 -2.72
C LEU A 176 -19.68 13.00 -3.46
N THR A 177 -18.46 13.21 -3.98
CA THR A 177 -17.43 12.16 -4.13
C THR A 177 -17.16 11.45 -2.81
N LEU A 178 -17.47 12.11 -1.69
CA LEU A 178 -17.16 11.70 -0.33
C LEU A 178 -18.39 11.11 0.42
N VAL A 179 -19.63 11.30 -0.08
CA VAL A 179 -20.88 10.84 0.57
C VAL A 179 -21.94 10.33 -0.44
N ALA A 180 -21.54 9.70 -1.55
CA ALA A 180 -22.34 8.64 -2.21
C ALA A 180 -22.62 7.44 -1.28
N LYS A 181 -22.19 7.53 -0.02
CA LYS A 181 -22.54 6.67 1.10
C LYS A 181 -23.24 7.48 2.19
N LYS A 182 -24.56 7.62 2.05
CA LYS A 182 -25.56 7.09 3.01
C LYS A 182 -26.83 7.94 3.06
N THR A 183 -27.95 7.35 2.62
CA THR A 183 -29.24 7.42 3.34
C THR A 183 -29.36 6.13 4.15
N LEU A 184 -29.31 6.20 5.50
CA LEU A 184 -30.42 6.27 6.49
C LEU A 184 -30.90 4.86 6.93
N PRO A 185 -31.51 4.64 8.12
CA PRO A 185 -32.02 5.59 9.12
C PRO A 185 -31.70 5.26 10.61
N ALA A 186 -32.17 6.15 11.49
CA ALA A 186 -32.34 5.99 12.94
C ALA A 186 -33.78 5.55 13.29
N ASP A 187 -33.97 4.86 14.43
CA ASP A 187 -35.13 4.99 15.35
C ASP A 187 -34.81 4.28 16.69
N LYS A 188 -34.82 4.99 17.84
CA LYS A 188 -35.83 5.02 18.94
C LYS A 188 -36.10 3.65 19.59
N GLY A 189 -36.04 3.42 20.90
CA GLY A 189 -35.97 4.25 22.10
C GLY A 189 -36.83 3.56 23.19
N THR A 190 -36.43 3.59 24.46
CA THR A 190 -37.37 3.59 25.61
C THR A 190 -36.67 3.98 26.90
N GLU A 191 -37.40 4.79 27.67
CA GLU A 191 -37.08 5.41 28.95
C GLU A 191 -37.14 4.41 30.12
N GLY A 192 -36.48 4.80 31.23
CA GLY A 192 -36.64 4.18 32.54
C GLY A 192 -35.84 4.94 33.59
N GLU A 193 -36.42 6.01 34.15
CA GLU A 193 -35.97 6.61 35.41
C GLU A 193 -36.24 5.63 36.57
N ALA A 194 -35.24 5.37 37.42
CA ALA A 194 -35.42 5.16 38.85
C ALA A 194 -34.09 5.29 39.61
N ASP A 195 -34.17 6.10 40.65
CA ASP A 195 -33.16 6.50 41.62
C ASP A 195 -32.59 5.31 42.42
N LEU A 196 -31.27 5.29 42.64
CA LEU A 196 -30.62 4.51 43.70
C LEU A 196 -29.29 5.18 44.08
N ALA A 197 -29.43 6.30 44.79
CA ALA A 197 -28.39 6.82 45.68
C ALA A 197 -27.95 5.72 46.67
N GLY A 198 -26.66 5.40 46.67
CA GLY A 198 -26.08 4.48 47.66
C GLY A 198 -24.67 4.00 47.32
N GLY A 199 -23.67 4.89 47.38
CA GLY A 199 -22.26 4.47 47.31
C GLY A 199 -21.29 5.56 46.88
N LEU A 200 -21.16 6.62 47.68
CA LEU A 200 -20.06 7.59 47.57
C LEU A 200 -18.70 6.88 47.73
N GLY A 201 -17.85 6.96 46.72
CA GLY A 201 -16.46 6.51 46.76
C GLY A 201 -15.68 6.78 45.46
N ASP A 202 -15.12 7.98 45.36
CA ASP A 202 -14.09 8.46 44.42
C ASP A 202 -14.53 8.95 43.01
N ALA A 203 -14.38 10.25 42.77
CA ALA A 203 -14.82 10.95 41.57
C ALA A 203 -13.67 11.17 40.55
N SER A 204 -13.96 10.87 39.28
CA SER A 204 -13.38 11.37 38.02
C SER A 204 -11.85 11.30 37.79
N LYS A 205 -11.37 10.19 37.20
CA LYS A 205 -10.05 10.12 36.54
C LYS A 205 -10.20 10.25 35.02
N THR A 206 -10.37 11.47 34.49
CA THR A 206 -10.28 11.70 33.03
C THR A 206 -8.83 11.97 32.64
N VAL A 207 -8.37 11.34 31.56
CA VAL A 207 -7.05 11.57 30.95
C VAL A 207 -7.20 11.84 29.46
N THR A 208 -6.66 12.97 29.03
CA THR A 208 -6.64 13.37 27.62
C THR A 208 -5.23 13.20 27.07
N ILE A 209 -5.09 12.53 25.94
CA ILE A 209 -3.81 12.17 25.34
C ILE A 209 -3.78 12.72 23.92
N LEU A 210 -2.87 13.66 23.67
CA LEU A 210 -2.78 14.37 22.40
C LEU A 210 -1.45 14.06 21.73
N TYR A 211 -1.47 13.89 20.40
CA TYR A 211 -0.24 13.61 19.65
C TYR A 211 -0.11 14.43 18.36
N THR A 212 1.14 14.53 17.91
CA THR A 212 1.49 15.00 16.56
C THR A 212 2.45 13.98 15.93
N SER A 213 2.29 13.71 14.63
CA SER A 213 3.20 12.81 13.93
C SER A 213 3.00 12.86 12.41
N ASP A 214 4.09 12.91 11.66
CA ASP A 214 4.10 12.68 10.19
C ASP A 214 4.41 11.21 9.84
N THR A 215 5.15 10.51 10.71
CA THR A 215 5.65 9.13 10.48
C THR A 215 4.91 8.06 11.29
N GLY A 216 4.06 8.46 12.24
CA GLY A 216 3.26 7.58 13.11
C GLY A 216 3.86 7.30 14.50
N HIS A 217 5.13 7.65 14.78
CA HIS A 217 5.76 7.36 16.07
C HIS A 217 5.09 8.09 17.25
N GLY A 218 4.64 9.33 17.06
CA GLY A 218 3.92 10.09 18.09
C GLY A 218 2.54 9.52 18.39
N GLU A 219 1.86 9.03 17.35
CA GLU A 219 0.59 8.33 17.47
C GLU A 219 0.75 6.99 18.20
N GLU A 220 1.81 6.25 17.92
CA GLU A 220 2.13 4.98 18.58
C GLU A 220 2.36 5.18 20.08
N CYS A 221 3.15 6.19 20.47
CA CYS A 221 3.39 6.55 21.86
C CYS A 221 2.09 6.91 22.59
N ALA A 222 1.24 7.75 21.99
CA ALA A 222 -0.04 8.14 22.56
C ALA A 222 -1.01 6.96 22.72
N LYS A 223 -1.11 6.10 21.71
CA LYS A 223 -1.93 4.88 21.78
C LYS A 223 -1.44 3.92 22.86
N ALA A 224 -0.13 3.80 23.06
CA ALA A 224 0.45 2.99 24.12
C ALA A 224 0.07 3.52 25.52
N VAL A 225 0.10 4.83 25.73
CA VAL A 225 -0.36 5.44 26.99
C VAL A 225 -1.87 5.23 27.19
N ALA A 226 -2.68 5.46 26.15
CA ALA A 226 -4.13 5.32 26.23
C ALA A 226 -4.55 3.89 26.59
N ARG A 227 -3.90 2.90 25.98
CA ARG A 227 -4.11 1.47 26.29
C ARG A 227 -3.80 1.17 27.74
N GLN A 228 -2.67 1.65 28.27
CA GLN A 228 -2.32 1.40 29.67
C GLN A 228 -3.31 2.05 30.64
N CYS A 229 -3.78 3.27 30.38
CA CYS A 229 -4.77 3.91 31.23
C CYS A 229 -6.05 3.07 31.33
N ARG A 230 -6.54 2.56 30.19
CA ARG A 230 -7.72 1.67 30.15
C ARG A 230 -7.48 0.38 30.93
N GLN A 231 -6.32 -0.25 30.76
CA GLN A 231 -5.94 -1.47 31.49
C GLN A 231 -5.73 -1.23 32.99
N GLY A 232 -5.30 -0.03 33.38
CA GLY A 232 -5.09 0.38 34.77
C GLY A 232 -6.34 0.90 35.48
N GLY A 233 -7.54 0.58 34.98
CA GLY A 233 -8.81 0.88 35.65
C GLY A 233 -9.45 2.23 35.32
N TYR A 234 -8.94 2.97 34.33
CA TYR A 234 -9.67 4.14 33.82
C TYR A 234 -10.84 3.67 32.95
N ALA A 235 -12.03 4.23 33.16
CA ALA A 235 -13.17 3.97 32.28
C ALA A 235 -12.83 4.40 30.84
N SER A 236 -13.24 3.60 29.84
CA SER A 236 -12.96 3.89 28.43
C SER A 236 -13.47 5.27 27.98
N SER A 237 -14.61 5.72 28.52
CA SER A 237 -15.18 7.05 28.29
C SER A 237 -14.36 8.20 28.89
N ALA A 238 -13.48 7.90 29.84
CA ALA A 238 -12.60 8.84 30.51
C ALA A 238 -11.17 8.87 29.92
N VAL A 239 -10.85 8.04 28.91
CA VAL A 239 -9.56 8.04 28.21
C VAL A 239 -9.74 8.57 26.79
N ARG A 240 -9.42 9.84 26.58
CA ARG A 240 -9.48 10.51 25.27
C ARG A 240 -8.11 10.45 24.60
N CYS A 241 -8.04 10.03 23.34
CA CYS A 241 -6.79 9.98 22.58
C CYS A 241 -7.03 10.48 21.16
N GLY A 242 -6.29 11.51 20.72
CA GLY A 242 -6.51 12.16 19.44
C GLY A 242 -5.34 13.01 18.97
N THR A 243 -5.42 13.52 17.74
CA THR A 243 -4.42 14.47 17.24
C THR A 243 -4.55 15.81 17.95
N MET A 244 -3.46 16.56 18.08
CA MET A 244 -3.51 17.91 18.66
C MET A 244 -4.49 18.82 17.89
N ASP A 245 -4.52 18.76 16.56
CA ASP A 245 -5.43 19.59 15.75
C ASP A 245 -6.92 19.24 15.90
N SER A 246 -7.24 18.04 16.37
CA SER A 246 -8.63 17.66 16.67
C SER A 246 -9.12 18.21 18.01
N TYR A 247 -8.22 18.82 18.81
CA TYR A 247 -8.52 19.29 20.16
C TYR A 247 -8.81 20.80 20.18
N ASP A 248 -9.86 21.19 20.91
CA ASP A 248 -10.21 22.60 21.12
C ASP A 248 -9.38 23.20 22.25
N ILE A 249 -8.51 24.17 21.93
CA ILE A 249 -7.64 24.85 22.89
C ILE A 249 -8.42 25.55 24.01
N ASN A 250 -9.67 25.93 23.78
CA ASN A 250 -10.48 26.60 24.80
C ASN A 250 -10.89 25.63 25.93
N ALA A 251 -10.85 24.32 25.67
CA ALA A 251 -11.14 23.30 26.66
C ALA A 251 -9.96 23.04 27.62
N LEU A 252 -8.76 23.55 27.35
CA LEU A 252 -7.55 23.32 28.16
C LEU A 252 -7.75 23.66 29.64
N ALA A 253 -8.44 24.76 29.95
CA ALA A 253 -8.68 25.19 31.33
C ALA A 253 -9.61 24.25 32.12
N SER A 254 -10.37 23.40 31.42
CA SER A 254 -11.33 22.46 32.01
C SER A 254 -10.81 21.03 32.12
N GLU A 255 -9.61 20.74 31.58
CA GLU A 255 -9.03 19.40 31.63
C GLU A 255 -8.26 19.18 32.94
N PRO A 256 -8.48 18.04 33.61
CA PRO A 256 -7.73 17.69 34.81
C PRO A 256 -6.30 17.22 34.49
N LEU A 257 -6.10 16.57 33.34
CA LEU A 257 -4.82 15.98 32.94
C LEU A 257 -4.70 15.84 31.42
N ILE A 258 -3.60 16.35 30.86
CA ILE A 258 -3.22 16.11 29.45
C ILE A 258 -1.81 15.50 29.32
N VAL A 259 -1.68 14.48 28.48
CA VAL A 259 -0.40 13.87 28.09
C VAL A 259 -0.14 14.16 26.62
N PHE A 260 0.98 14.81 26.32
CA PHE A 260 1.37 15.15 24.95
C PHE A 260 2.47 14.22 24.43
N CYS A 261 2.29 13.67 23.22
CA CYS A 261 3.31 12.92 22.47
C CYS A 261 3.62 13.70 21.18
N VAL A 262 4.70 14.48 21.19
CA VAL A 262 4.97 15.50 20.17
C VAL A 262 6.17 15.11 19.33
N ALA A 263 5.96 14.88 18.03
CA ALA A 263 7.06 14.65 17.11
C ALA A 263 7.58 15.95 16.49
N THR A 264 8.79 15.89 15.94
CA THR A 264 9.45 16.99 15.25
C THR A 264 9.39 16.76 13.74
N ALA A 265 8.92 17.76 12.98
CA ALA A 265 8.83 17.70 11.53
C ALA A 265 9.87 18.62 10.86
N GLY A 266 10.36 18.19 9.69
CA GLY A 266 11.15 19.02 8.77
C GLY A 266 12.28 19.80 9.45
N LYS A 267 12.15 21.14 9.47
CA LYS A 267 13.13 22.10 10.01
C LYS A 267 13.00 22.39 11.51
N GLY A 268 12.37 21.50 12.28
CA GLY A 268 12.19 21.65 13.73
C GLY A 268 10.82 22.21 14.11
N GLU A 269 9.80 21.94 13.28
CA GLU A 269 8.44 22.45 13.42
C GLU A 269 7.48 21.36 13.92
N PHE A 270 6.26 21.77 14.30
CA PHE A 270 5.18 20.83 14.58
C PHE A 270 4.74 20.10 13.29
N PRO A 271 4.55 18.77 13.35
CA PRO A 271 3.89 17.95 12.33
C PRO A 271 2.53 18.50 11.90
N GLY A 272 2.10 18.12 10.70
CA GLY A 272 0.91 18.69 10.04
C GLY A 272 -0.38 18.58 10.86
N ASN A 273 -0.51 17.52 11.67
CA ASN A 273 -1.66 17.24 12.54
C ASN A 273 -1.58 17.87 13.96
N GLY A 274 -0.62 18.76 14.20
CA GLY A 274 -0.54 19.57 15.42
C GLY A 274 -0.21 21.05 15.19
N ARG A 275 -0.06 21.48 13.92
CA ARG A 275 0.36 22.84 13.58
C ARG A 275 -0.74 23.86 13.90
N ASN A 276 -2.00 23.55 13.60
CA ASN A 276 -3.11 24.48 13.88
C ASN A 276 -3.32 24.65 15.39
N PHE A 277 -3.18 23.57 16.16
CA PHE A 277 -3.21 23.63 17.61
C PHE A 277 -2.13 24.56 18.14
N TRP A 278 -0.88 24.40 17.67
CA TRP A 278 0.25 25.22 18.10
C TRP A 278 0.05 26.70 17.77
N GLU A 279 -0.38 27.01 16.55
CA GLU A 279 -0.64 28.39 16.11
C GLU A 279 -1.74 29.04 16.95
N LYS A 280 -2.85 28.33 17.19
CA LYS A 280 -3.96 28.82 18.02
C LYS A 280 -3.53 29.00 19.48
N LEU A 281 -2.82 28.05 20.06
CA LEU A 281 -2.34 28.14 21.44
C LEU A 281 -1.41 29.34 21.62
N SER A 282 -0.46 29.51 20.69
CA SER A 282 0.50 30.63 20.70
C SER A 282 -0.20 31.99 20.52
N ALA A 283 -1.17 32.08 19.61
CA ALA A 283 -1.92 33.31 19.37
C ALA A 283 -2.79 33.73 20.57
N ASN A 284 -3.36 32.76 21.30
CA ASN A 284 -4.23 33.01 22.46
C ASN A 284 -3.50 32.92 23.81
N ALA A 285 -2.17 32.88 23.83
CA ALA A 285 -1.39 32.69 25.05
C ALA A 285 -1.74 33.74 26.13
N LYS A 286 -1.85 35.01 25.75
CA LYS A 286 -2.21 36.09 26.70
C LYS A 286 -3.60 35.89 27.32
N ASP A 287 -4.54 35.33 26.55
CA ASP A 287 -5.90 35.11 27.02
C ASP A 287 -6.01 33.89 27.95
N LEU A 288 -5.06 32.96 27.86
CA LEU A 288 -4.98 31.74 28.68
C LEU A 288 -4.05 31.89 29.90
N GLU A 289 -3.30 32.99 29.99
CA GLU A 289 -2.34 33.25 31.06
C GLU A 289 -3.02 33.20 32.44
N GLY A 290 -2.49 32.36 33.34
CA GLY A 290 -3.01 32.17 34.69
C GLY A 290 -4.32 31.38 34.77
N LYS A 291 -4.92 30.96 33.65
CA LYS A 291 -6.19 30.21 33.61
C LYS A 291 -6.00 28.70 33.63
N LEU A 292 -4.77 28.20 33.42
CA LEU A 292 -4.49 26.76 33.37
C LEU A 292 -4.04 26.16 34.72
N GLY A 293 -4.22 26.87 35.84
CA GLY A 293 -3.78 26.42 37.17
C GLY A 293 -4.31 25.06 37.63
N GLY A 294 -5.47 24.64 37.10
CA GLY A 294 -6.06 23.32 37.38
C GLY A 294 -5.56 22.18 36.49
N LEU A 295 -4.87 22.48 35.39
CA LEU A 295 -4.42 21.51 34.41
C LEU A 295 -3.08 20.90 34.84
N LYS A 296 -3.04 19.57 35.01
CA LYS A 296 -1.79 18.82 35.07
C LYS A 296 -1.38 18.38 33.68
N TYR A 297 -0.08 18.40 33.36
CA TYR A 297 0.37 17.92 32.06
C TYR A 297 1.78 17.30 32.07
N THR A 298 2.09 16.55 31.02
CA THR A 298 3.46 16.10 30.70
C THR A 298 3.64 16.00 29.19
N VAL A 299 4.88 16.12 28.72
CA VAL A 299 5.25 16.05 27.31
C VAL A 299 6.29 14.97 27.10
N PHE A 300 6.12 14.18 26.04
CA PHE A 300 7.13 13.32 25.47
C PHE A 300 7.48 13.81 24.07
N GLY A 301 8.74 14.23 23.88
CA GLY A 301 9.24 14.76 22.62
C GLY A 301 9.95 13.70 21.80
N LEU A 302 9.63 13.60 20.52
CA LEU A 302 10.30 12.75 19.54
C LEU A 302 11.07 13.63 18.56
N GLY A 303 12.33 13.29 18.30
CA GLY A 303 13.17 14.01 17.35
C GLY A 303 14.39 13.21 16.92
N ASP A 304 15.17 13.78 16.00
CA ASP A 304 16.42 13.22 15.50
C ASP A 304 17.56 14.18 15.86
N SER A 305 18.44 13.77 16.77
CA SER A 305 19.56 14.61 17.24
C SER A 305 20.69 14.78 16.25
N HIS A 306 20.64 14.14 15.08
CA HIS A 306 21.65 14.23 14.03
C HIS A 306 21.11 14.84 12.74
N TYR A 307 19.81 15.17 12.67
CA TYR A 307 19.17 15.71 11.47
C TYR A 307 19.84 16.99 10.95
N TRP A 308 20.30 17.87 11.85
CA TRP A 308 21.05 19.10 11.51
C TRP A 308 22.57 18.94 11.62
N GLY A 309 23.06 17.71 11.50
CA GLY A 309 24.48 17.38 11.63
C GLY A 309 24.84 16.97 13.07
N LYS A 310 25.58 15.87 13.19
CA LYS A 310 26.00 15.33 14.49
C LYS A 310 26.85 16.33 15.26
N GLY A 311 26.42 16.67 16.47
CA GLY A 311 27.17 17.52 17.40
C GLY A 311 27.19 19.01 17.05
N THR A 312 26.40 19.46 16.06
CA THR A 312 26.26 20.88 15.74
C THR A 312 25.36 21.59 16.75
N GLU A 313 25.55 22.90 16.89
CA GLU A 313 24.65 23.73 17.71
C GLU A 313 23.22 23.74 17.16
N GLU A 314 23.05 23.73 15.83
CA GLU A 314 21.74 23.64 15.20
C GLU A 314 20.99 22.36 15.59
N SER A 315 21.70 21.23 15.69
CA SER A 315 21.08 19.96 16.06
C SER A 315 20.66 19.93 17.54
N LYS A 316 21.45 20.54 18.43
CA LYS A 316 21.07 20.71 19.85
C LYS A 316 19.82 21.58 20.00
N VAL A 317 19.73 22.66 19.21
CA VAL A 317 18.60 23.62 19.25
C VAL A 317 17.33 23.07 18.62
N ASN A 318 17.43 22.22 17.59
CA ASN A 318 16.26 21.72 16.86
C ASN A 318 15.77 20.33 17.31
N PHE A 319 16.61 19.55 18.00
CA PHE A 319 16.21 18.25 18.56
C PHE A 319 15.00 18.37 19.50
N ALA A 320 13.89 17.70 19.17
CA ALA A 320 12.64 17.73 19.94
C ALA A 320 12.14 19.16 20.25
N LYS A 321 12.49 20.14 19.41
CA LYS A 321 12.17 21.56 19.61
C LYS A 321 10.67 21.82 19.83
N PRO A 322 9.74 21.28 19.04
CA PRO A 322 8.29 21.46 19.27
C PRO A 322 7.84 21.01 20.67
N ALA A 323 8.39 19.91 21.17
CA ALA A 323 8.04 19.41 22.50
C ALA A 323 8.55 20.34 23.62
N ARG A 324 9.74 20.92 23.45
CA ARG A 324 10.33 21.89 24.38
C ARG A 324 9.54 23.20 24.39
N GLU A 325 9.24 23.74 23.21
CA GLU A 325 8.45 24.96 23.07
C GLU A 325 7.03 24.79 23.62
N LEU A 326 6.41 23.63 23.41
CA LEU A 326 5.10 23.31 23.99
C LEU A 326 5.14 23.26 25.52
N ASP A 327 6.14 22.58 26.09
CA ASP A 327 6.31 22.47 27.54
C ASP A 327 6.55 23.84 28.19
N GLU A 328 7.40 24.67 27.59
CA GLU A 328 7.67 26.03 28.08
C GLU A 328 6.43 26.91 28.04
N LEU A 329 5.70 26.90 26.92
CA LEU A 329 4.50 27.72 26.76
C LEU A 329 3.40 27.29 27.74
N ILE A 330 3.04 26.00 27.79
CA ILE A 330 1.98 25.51 28.68
C ILE A 330 2.30 25.79 30.15
N ALA A 331 3.56 25.66 30.56
CA ALA A 331 4.00 26.05 31.90
C ALA A 331 3.82 27.55 32.16
N SER A 332 4.20 28.42 31.22
CA SER A 332 4.05 29.88 31.37
C SER A 332 2.59 30.31 31.51
N LEU A 333 1.65 29.53 30.97
CA LEU A 333 0.21 29.75 31.09
C LEU A 333 -0.38 29.31 32.45
N GLY A 334 0.46 28.76 33.34
CA GLY A 334 0.11 28.40 34.70
C GLY A 334 -0.26 26.93 34.92
N ALA A 335 -0.10 26.06 33.91
CA ALA A 335 -0.34 24.62 34.08
C ALA A 335 0.76 23.95 34.93
N VAL A 336 0.41 22.85 35.60
CA VAL A 336 1.29 22.14 36.53
C VAL A 336 1.92 20.92 35.85
N ARG A 337 3.26 20.88 35.76
CA ARG A 337 3.99 19.69 35.28
C ARG A 337 3.78 18.50 36.22
N LEU A 338 3.22 17.41 35.70
CA LEU A 338 3.06 16.15 36.41
C LEU A 338 4.41 15.45 36.63
N MET A 339 5.27 15.51 35.62
CA MET A 339 6.63 14.96 35.59
C MET A 339 7.48 15.72 34.54
N PRO A 340 8.82 15.61 34.58
CA PRO A 340 9.67 16.24 33.57
C PRO A 340 9.37 15.76 32.15
N VAL A 341 9.66 16.63 31.17
CA VAL A 341 9.61 16.26 29.74
C VAL A 341 10.56 15.10 29.47
N GLY A 342 10.09 14.11 28.71
CA GLY A 342 10.92 13.01 28.22
C GLY A 342 11.28 13.21 26.75
N PHE A 343 12.38 12.61 26.31
CA PHE A 343 12.84 12.69 24.93
C PHE A 343 13.13 11.29 24.38
N GLY A 344 12.71 11.06 23.14
CA GLY A 344 13.10 9.92 22.34
C GLY A 344 13.90 10.38 21.12
N ASP A 345 15.10 9.83 20.96
CA ASP A 345 15.99 10.16 19.85
C ASP A 345 16.00 9.05 18.80
N ASP A 346 15.67 9.39 17.55
CA ASP A 346 15.68 8.45 16.43
C ASP A 346 17.09 7.91 16.11
N GLN A 347 18.15 8.52 16.66
CA GLN A 347 19.55 8.13 16.48
C GLN A 347 20.05 7.10 17.50
N ASP A 348 19.28 6.88 18.57
CA ASP A 348 19.55 5.82 19.53
C ASP A 348 19.49 4.44 18.86
N VAL A 349 20.16 3.46 19.45
CA VAL A 349 20.29 2.10 18.87
C VAL A 349 18.92 1.47 18.63
N ASP A 350 17.98 1.75 19.51
CA ASP A 350 16.57 1.36 19.46
C ASP A 350 15.63 2.54 19.15
N GLN A 351 16.13 3.65 18.60
CA GLN A 351 15.37 4.89 18.38
C GLN A 351 14.76 5.41 19.69
N TYR A 352 13.58 6.02 19.62
CA TYR A 352 12.87 6.59 20.77
C TYR A 352 12.47 5.59 21.87
N HIS A 353 12.64 4.28 21.69
CA HIS A 353 12.07 3.27 22.58
C HIS A 353 12.66 3.29 23.99
N THR A 354 13.97 3.50 24.17
CA THR A 354 14.60 3.59 25.49
C THR A 354 14.09 4.82 26.25
N GLY A 355 14.20 6.01 25.65
CA GLY A 355 13.70 7.24 26.25
C GLY A 355 12.20 7.21 26.53
N PHE A 356 11.40 6.61 25.64
CA PHE A 356 9.98 6.39 25.87
C PHE A 356 9.74 5.39 27.00
N GLY A 357 10.51 4.32 27.10
CA GLY A 357 10.40 3.30 28.14
C GLY A 357 10.57 3.88 29.54
N GLU A 358 11.62 4.66 29.76
CA GLU A 358 11.91 5.32 31.05
C GLU A 358 10.85 6.35 31.43
N TRP A 359 10.48 7.22 30.47
CA TRP A 359 9.45 8.22 30.69
C TRP A 359 8.08 7.59 30.98
N LYS A 360 7.71 6.57 30.21
CA LYS A 360 6.44 5.86 30.34
C LYS A 360 6.32 5.11 31.66
N ALA A 361 7.39 4.50 32.16
CA ALA A 361 7.40 3.86 33.47
C ALA A 361 7.08 4.86 34.59
N THR A 362 7.71 6.03 34.55
CA THR A 362 7.47 7.12 35.49
C THR A 362 6.03 7.65 35.38
N LEU A 363 5.52 7.82 34.15
CA LEU A 363 4.15 8.25 33.90
C LEU A 363 3.14 7.26 34.50
N TYR A 364 3.30 5.97 34.25
CA TYR A 364 2.37 4.95 34.73
C TYR A 364 2.29 4.88 36.24
N SER A 365 3.43 5.07 36.92
CA SER A 365 3.47 5.20 38.37
C SER A 365 2.67 6.42 38.86
N LYS A 366 2.83 7.57 38.21
CA LYS A 366 2.08 8.79 38.55
C LYS A 366 0.58 8.69 38.27
N LEU A 367 0.16 7.90 37.30
CA LEU A 367 -1.25 7.65 36.98
C LEU A 367 -1.86 6.52 37.83
N GLY A 368 -1.04 5.76 38.56
CA GLY A 368 -1.49 4.61 39.33
C GLY A 368 -2.04 3.48 38.45
N VAL A 369 -1.46 3.30 37.26
CA VAL A 369 -1.89 2.30 36.25
C VAL A 369 -0.85 1.18 36.11
N GLU A 370 -0.08 0.93 37.15
CA GLU A 370 0.89 -0.17 37.20
C GLU A 370 0.15 -1.52 37.16
N LYS A 371 0.72 -2.51 36.45
CA LYS A 371 0.06 -3.80 36.17
C LYS A 371 -0.43 -4.51 37.44
N ALA A 372 -1.74 -4.75 37.53
CA ALA A 372 -2.27 -5.88 38.30
C ALA A 372 -2.15 -7.15 37.43
N SER A 373 -1.51 -8.18 37.98
CA SER A 373 -1.40 -9.49 37.35
C SER A 373 -2.74 -10.23 37.41
N GLY A 374 -3.52 -10.21 36.33
CA GLY A 374 -4.61 -11.17 36.10
C GLY A 374 -5.88 -10.55 35.53
N GLY A 375 -6.47 -11.25 34.55
CA GLY A 375 -7.83 -11.01 34.06
C GLY A 375 -7.89 -10.72 32.57
N GLY A 376 -8.46 -11.65 31.80
CA GLY A 376 -8.60 -11.58 30.36
C GLY A 376 -9.82 -10.78 29.90
N ASP A 377 -9.63 -10.09 28.79
CA ASP A 377 -10.56 -9.88 27.68
C ASP A 377 -9.70 -9.40 26.51
N ALA A 378 -10.08 -9.77 25.29
CA ALA A 378 -9.24 -9.68 24.08
C ALA A 378 -8.67 -8.26 23.81
N ASP A 379 -7.40 -8.03 24.13
CA ASP A 379 -6.62 -6.85 23.68
C ASP A 379 -5.10 -7.16 23.74
N ASP A 380 -4.39 -6.85 22.65
CA ASP A 380 -3.06 -7.35 22.22
C ASP A 380 -1.84 -6.90 23.09
N GLY A 381 -1.98 -6.71 24.40
CA GLY A 381 -0.86 -6.47 25.32
C GLY A 381 0.13 -5.36 24.92
N PRO A 382 1.33 -5.27 25.55
CA PRO A 382 2.44 -4.50 25.00
C PRO A 382 2.93 -5.13 23.70
N VAL A 383 3.35 -4.31 22.71
CA VAL A 383 3.93 -4.80 21.44
C VAL A 383 5.16 -5.64 21.77
N LYS A 384 5.03 -6.96 21.66
CA LYS A 384 6.11 -7.92 21.90
C LYS A 384 7.12 -7.84 20.76
N SER A 385 8.39 -8.03 21.08
CA SER A 385 9.41 -8.17 20.04
C SER A 385 9.15 -9.42 19.19
N ASP A 386 9.61 -9.42 17.94
CA ASP A 386 9.46 -10.59 17.06
C ASP A 386 10.10 -11.85 17.69
N GLU A 387 11.18 -11.73 18.47
CA GLU A 387 11.81 -12.86 19.21
C GLU A 387 10.91 -13.42 20.32
N VAL A 388 10.26 -12.55 21.09
CA VAL A 388 9.32 -12.99 22.15
C VAL A 388 8.12 -13.69 21.50
N ILE A 389 7.58 -13.13 20.42
CA ILE A 389 6.44 -13.75 19.71
C ILE A 389 6.81 -15.14 19.19
N LYS A 390 8.01 -15.32 18.60
CA LYS A 390 8.48 -16.65 18.14
C LYS A 390 8.58 -17.65 19.29
N THR A 391 9.04 -17.21 20.45
CA THR A 391 9.19 -18.06 21.65
C THR A 391 7.84 -18.56 22.17
N GLU A 392 6.84 -17.68 22.23
CA GLU A 392 5.52 -17.98 22.81
C GLU A 392 4.57 -18.75 21.88
N THR A 393 4.85 -18.79 20.57
CA THR A 393 3.91 -19.32 19.56
C THR A 393 4.07 -20.81 19.27
N ASN A 394 4.85 -21.54 20.07
CA ASN A 394 5.00 -23.00 20.00
C ASN A 394 5.25 -23.52 18.57
N GLN A 395 6.41 -23.15 18.01
CA GLN A 395 6.82 -23.45 16.62
C GLN A 395 5.82 -22.90 15.59
N LEU A 396 5.50 -21.61 15.69
CA LEU A 396 4.68 -20.83 14.74
C LEU A 396 3.17 -21.14 14.72
N ARG A 397 2.66 -21.94 15.64
CA ARG A 397 1.21 -22.23 15.74
C ARG A 397 0.43 -21.07 16.33
N GLY A 398 0.80 -20.67 17.54
CA GLY A 398 0.16 -19.59 18.30
C GLY A 398 -1.37 -19.67 18.29
N SER A 399 -2.01 -18.50 18.16
CA SER A 399 -3.46 -18.36 17.97
C SER A 399 -3.88 -18.41 16.50
N LEU A 400 -2.95 -18.53 15.55
CA LEU A 400 -3.18 -18.26 14.14
C LEU A 400 -4.31 -19.10 13.53
N LYS A 401 -4.42 -20.38 13.91
CA LYS A 401 -5.49 -21.25 13.41
C LYS A 401 -6.87 -20.69 13.79
N ALA A 402 -7.07 -20.42 15.08
CA ALA A 402 -8.31 -19.88 15.61
C ALA A 402 -8.58 -18.47 15.08
N ALA A 403 -7.54 -17.63 14.97
CA ALA A 403 -7.63 -16.29 14.41
C ALA A 403 -8.09 -16.31 12.94
N LEU A 404 -7.68 -17.30 12.14
CA LEU A 404 -8.13 -17.46 10.76
C LEU A 404 -9.55 -18.05 10.65
N ASP A 405 -9.99 -18.85 11.63
CA ASP A 405 -11.35 -19.39 11.70
C ASP A 405 -12.38 -18.33 12.13
N ASP A 406 -11.96 -17.33 12.92
CA ASP A 406 -12.79 -16.18 13.29
C ASP A 406 -12.86 -15.16 12.15
N VAL A 407 -13.98 -15.15 11.41
CA VAL A 407 -14.22 -14.21 10.30
C VAL A 407 -15.00 -12.95 10.71
N SER A 408 -15.12 -12.66 12.01
CA SER A 408 -15.80 -11.46 12.52
C SER A 408 -15.11 -10.14 12.10
N THR A 409 -13.81 -10.21 11.79
CA THR A 409 -13.01 -9.09 11.26
C THR A 409 -12.16 -9.54 10.08
N GLY A 410 -11.78 -8.62 9.19
CA GLY A 410 -10.91 -8.87 8.04
C GLY A 410 -9.43 -9.06 8.40
N GLN A 411 -9.03 -8.78 9.64
CA GLN A 411 -7.66 -8.86 10.13
C GLN A 411 -7.44 -10.02 11.11
N VAL A 412 -6.18 -10.42 11.30
CA VAL A 412 -5.72 -11.26 12.42
C VAL A 412 -5.05 -10.38 13.50
N PRO A 413 -4.97 -10.87 14.76
CA PRO A 413 -4.25 -10.18 15.83
C PRO A 413 -2.80 -9.84 15.46
N PHE A 414 -2.21 -8.83 16.09
CA PHE A 414 -0.89 -8.32 15.72
C PHE A 414 0.19 -9.40 15.72
N GLN A 415 0.22 -10.26 16.74
CA GLN A 415 1.18 -11.38 16.83
C GLN A 415 1.03 -12.36 15.65
N ASP A 416 -0.20 -12.62 15.23
CA ASP A 416 -0.51 -13.53 14.13
C ASP A 416 -0.15 -12.90 12.77
N THR A 417 -0.14 -11.56 12.65
CA THR A 417 0.45 -10.89 11.47
C THR A 417 1.94 -11.20 11.33
N LYS A 418 2.65 -11.52 12.42
CA LYS A 418 4.06 -11.94 12.36
C LYS A 418 4.18 -13.42 12.03
N MET A 419 3.33 -14.27 12.62
CA MET A 419 3.38 -15.73 12.43
C MET A 419 2.94 -16.18 11.05
N ILE A 420 1.91 -15.55 10.49
CA ILE A 420 1.40 -15.88 9.15
C ILE A 420 2.47 -15.66 8.06
N LYS A 421 3.49 -14.83 8.33
CA LYS A 421 4.64 -14.65 7.43
C LYS A 421 5.47 -15.90 7.29
N PHE A 422 5.62 -16.74 8.30
CA PHE A 422 6.38 -17.99 8.15
C PHE A 422 5.65 -19.00 7.27
N HIS A 423 4.34 -18.83 7.13
CA HIS A 423 3.44 -19.59 6.24
C HIS A 423 3.21 -18.88 4.90
N GLY A 424 4.14 -18.00 4.51
CA GLY A 424 4.15 -17.39 3.18
C GLY A 424 3.12 -16.29 2.93
N SER A 425 2.41 -15.81 3.95
CA SER A 425 1.36 -14.80 3.78
C SER A 425 1.66 -13.48 4.53
N TYR A 426 1.13 -12.37 4.02
CA TYR A 426 1.12 -11.07 4.70
C TYR A 426 -0.30 -10.54 4.73
N GLN A 427 -0.78 -10.17 5.91
CA GLN A 427 -1.90 -9.23 5.99
C GLN A 427 -1.47 -7.88 5.41
N GLN A 428 -2.35 -7.33 4.59
CA GLN A 428 -2.24 -6.04 3.93
C GLN A 428 -3.60 -5.36 4.01
N ASP A 429 -3.64 -4.10 3.63
CA ASP A 429 -4.86 -3.40 3.34
C ASP A 429 -4.69 -2.54 2.09
N ASP A 430 -5.80 -2.26 1.42
CA ASP A 430 -5.80 -1.32 0.31
C ASP A 430 -5.68 0.11 0.84
N ARG A 431 -4.50 0.70 0.63
CA ARG A 431 -4.20 2.06 1.09
C ARG A 431 -4.88 3.15 0.25
N ASP A 432 -5.32 2.85 -0.96
CA ASP A 432 -6.09 3.81 -1.75
C ASP A 432 -7.52 3.95 -1.16
N LEU A 433 -8.07 2.87 -0.61
CA LEU A 433 -9.40 2.87 0.03
C LEU A 433 -9.38 3.25 1.51
N ARG A 434 -8.20 3.40 2.12
CA ARG A 434 -8.06 3.55 3.58
C ARG A 434 -8.76 4.80 4.10
N GLU A 435 -8.54 5.95 3.46
CA GLU A 435 -9.17 7.21 3.90
C GLU A 435 -10.70 7.16 3.77
N GLU A 436 -11.21 6.63 2.66
CA GLU A 436 -12.65 6.47 2.43
C GLU A 436 -13.28 5.55 3.49
N ARG A 437 -12.65 4.40 3.77
CA ARG A 437 -13.15 3.42 4.75
C ARG A 437 -13.11 3.93 6.17
N GLN A 438 -12.06 4.67 6.53
CA GLN A 438 -11.97 5.35 7.83
C GLN A 438 -13.11 6.35 8.03
N LYS A 439 -13.42 7.17 7.02
CA LYS A 439 -14.54 8.13 7.09
C LYS A 439 -15.90 7.47 7.25
N LEU A 440 -16.05 6.23 6.78
CA LEU A 440 -17.28 5.45 6.91
C LEU A 440 -17.41 4.71 8.25
N GLY A 441 -16.37 4.76 9.09
CA GLY A 441 -16.30 4.02 10.35
C GLY A 441 -16.23 2.51 10.16
N VAL A 442 -15.78 2.03 8.99
CA VAL A 442 -15.60 0.60 8.71
C VAL A 442 -14.12 0.23 8.76
N GLU A 443 -13.82 -1.03 9.02
CA GLU A 443 -12.44 -1.54 9.01
C GLU A 443 -11.74 -1.23 7.68
N ASN A 444 -10.40 -1.16 7.67
CA ASN A 444 -9.64 -1.04 6.43
C ASN A 444 -9.98 -2.20 5.48
N ALA A 445 -9.71 -2.04 4.18
CA ALA A 445 -9.93 -3.10 3.20
C ALA A 445 -8.83 -4.16 3.32
N PHE A 446 -8.90 -4.95 4.40
CA PHE A 446 -7.91 -5.97 4.69
C PHE A 446 -7.96 -7.09 3.66
N SER A 447 -6.77 -7.53 3.27
CA SER A 447 -6.56 -8.70 2.44
C SER A 447 -5.22 -9.32 2.79
N PHE A 448 -4.92 -10.45 2.16
CA PHE A 448 -3.70 -11.20 2.35
C PHE A 448 -3.00 -11.34 1.00
N MET A 449 -1.70 -11.07 0.99
CA MET A 449 -0.83 -11.51 -0.10
C MET A 449 -0.22 -12.84 0.28
N ILE A 450 -0.36 -13.82 -0.61
CA ILE A 450 0.21 -15.15 -0.47
C ILE A 450 1.35 -15.28 -1.48
N ARG A 451 2.51 -15.74 -1.02
CA ARG A 451 3.69 -15.98 -1.85
C ARG A 451 3.98 -17.47 -1.93
N VAL A 452 4.16 -17.96 -3.14
CA VAL A 452 4.52 -19.36 -3.40
C VAL A 452 6.02 -19.56 -3.19
N ARG A 453 6.41 -20.74 -2.72
CA ARG A 453 7.80 -21.22 -2.72
C ARG A 453 8.02 -22.00 -4.03
N LEU A 454 9.06 -21.61 -4.77
CA LEU A 454 9.35 -22.17 -6.08
C LEU A 454 10.85 -22.09 -6.38
N PRO A 455 11.66 -22.99 -5.81
CA PRO A 455 13.11 -22.96 -5.98
C PRO A 455 13.48 -23.00 -7.47
N GLY A 456 14.46 -22.21 -7.88
CA GLY A 456 14.87 -22.09 -9.30
C GLY A 456 13.81 -21.52 -10.25
N GLY A 457 12.61 -21.19 -9.77
CA GLY A 457 11.56 -20.57 -10.57
C GLY A 457 10.89 -21.47 -11.60
N TYR A 458 11.04 -22.79 -11.50
CA TYR A 458 10.48 -23.73 -12.47
C TYR A 458 9.04 -24.13 -12.12
N CYS A 459 8.12 -24.12 -13.09
CA CYS A 459 6.79 -24.70 -12.93
C CYS A 459 6.27 -25.38 -14.21
N THR A 460 5.41 -26.38 -14.05
CA THR A 460 4.75 -27.05 -15.19
C THR A 460 3.54 -26.25 -15.70
N PRO A 461 3.05 -26.53 -16.93
CA PRO A 461 1.80 -25.97 -17.43
C PRO A 461 0.58 -26.24 -16.53
N GLU A 462 0.51 -27.42 -15.91
CA GLU A 462 -0.57 -27.80 -15.00
C GLU A 462 -0.51 -26.98 -13.70
N GLN A 463 0.69 -26.77 -13.17
CA GLN A 463 0.91 -25.89 -12.02
C GLN A 463 0.54 -24.45 -12.35
N TRP A 464 0.91 -23.94 -13.52
CA TRP A 464 0.52 -22.61 -13.97
C TRP A 464 -1.01 -22.47 -14.02
N ILE A 465 -1.69 -23.41 -14.68
CA ILE A 465 -3.16 -23.45 -14.77
C ILE A 465 -3.78 -23.41 -13.39
N ALA A 466 -3.31 -24.25 -12.46
CA ALA A 466 -3.83 -24.28 -11.10
C ALA A 466 -3.61 -22.96 -10.34
N MET A 467 -2.47 -22.29 -10.54
CA MET A 467 -2.21 -20.98 -9.93
C MET A 467 -3.07 -19.87 -10.52
N ASP A 468 -3.26 -19.87 -11.83
CA ASP A 468 -4.15 -18.93 -12.51
C ASP A 468 -5.60 -19.11 -12.04
N ASP A 469 -6.09 -20.36 -11.96
CA ASP A 469 -7.43 -20.68 -11.44
C ASP A 469 -7.59 -20.26 -9.97
N THR A 470 -6.60 -20.60 -9.13
CA THR A 470 -6.56 -20.18 -7.71
C THR A 470 -6.61 -18.66 -7.59
N CYS A 471 -5.87 -17.94 -8.46
CA CYS A 471 -5.83 -16.49 -8.46
C CYS A 471 -7.15 -15.86 -8.93
N GLN A 472 -7.83 -16.44 -9.93
CA GLN A 472 -9.15 -15.97 -10.36
C GLN A 472 -10.21 -16.22 -9.30
N GLN A 473 -10.12 -17.33 -8.58
CA GLN A 473 -11.15 -17.73 -7.61
C GLN A 473 -11.06 -16.97 -6.28
N PHE A 474 -9.85 -16.81 -5.73
CA PHE A 474 -9.67 -16.35 -4.35
C PHE A 474 -8.93 -15.02 -4.20
N ALA A 475 -8.33 -14.52 -5.27
CA ALA A 475 -7.47 -13.33 -5.24
C ALA A 475 -7.99 -12.27 -6.24
N ASN A 476 -7.17 -11.25 -6.53
CA ASN A 476 -7.55 -10.16 -7.42
C ASN A 476 -7.45 -10.46 -8.92
N GLY A 477 -7.37 -11.73 -9.31
CA GLY A 477 -7.27 -12.15 -10.71
C GLY A 477 -5.94 -11.83 -11.43
N THR A 478 -4.90 -11.42 -10.71
CA THR A 478 -3.55 -11.16 -11.26
C THR A 478 -2.44 -11.86 -10.50
N LEU A 479 -1.44 -12.38 -11.22
CA LEU A 479 -0.22 -12.93 -10.62
C LEU A 479 0.92 -11.90 -10.70
N LYS A 480 1.72 -11.78 -9.64
CA LYS A 480 2.92 -10.93 -9.61
C LYS A 480 4.19 -11.76 -9.54
N ILE A 481 4.93 -11.84 -10.64
CA ILE A 481 6.28 -12.41 -10.67
C ILE A 481 7.21 -11.51 -9.85
N THR A 482 8.02 -12.12 -9.00
CA THR A 482 8.84 -11.42 -8.01
C THR A 482 10.31 -11.38 -8.40
N THR A 483 11.06 -10.51 -7.73
CA THR A 483 12.52 -10.40 -7.80
C THR A 483 13.28 -11.62 -7.24
N ARG A 484 12.57 -12.73 -6.98
CA ARG A 484 13.06 -13.99 -6.43
C ARG A 484 12.44 -15.23 -7.10
N GLN A 485 12.10 -15.13 -8.39
CA GLN A 485 11.66 -16.28 -9.20
C GLN A 485 10.45 -17.03 -8.64
N THR A 486 9.44 -16.29 -8.19
CA THR A 486 8.16 -16.87 -7.74
C THR A 486 7.05 -15.84 -7.92
N TRP A 487 5.80 -16.25 -7.72
CA TRP A 487 4.60 -15.40 -7.80
C TRP A 487 4.07 -14.99 -6.42
N GLN A 488 3.33 -13.89 -6.43
CA GLN A 488 2.45 -13.47 -5.36
C GLN A 488 1.02 -13.37 -5.86
N LEU A 489 0.08 -13.81 -5.03
CA LEU A 489 -1.35 -13.63 -5.18
C LEU A 489 -1.74 -12.52 -4.20
N HIS A 490 -2.39 -11.47 -4.70
CA HIS A 490 -2.80 -10.31 -3.89
C HIS A 490 -4.32 -10.26 -3.78
N GLY A 491 -4.84 -9.73 -2.68
CA GLY A 491 -6.28 -9.52 -2.53
C GLY A 491 -7.04 -10.73 -1.99
N VAL A 492 -6.36 -11.73 -1.40
CA VAL A 492 -7.04 -12.87 -0.78
C VAL A 492 -7.69 -12.42 0.52
N ILE A 493 -9.00 -12.52 0.64
CA ILE A 493 -9.71 -12.11 1.87
C ILE A 493 -9.59 -13.18 2.96
N LYS A 494 -9.67 -12.78 4.23
CA LYS A 494 -9.37 -13.65 5.40
C LYS A 494 -10.05 -15.03 5.34
N ARG A 495 -11.35 -15.06 5.03
CA ARG A 495 -12.15 -16.28 4.93
C ARG A 495 -11.61 -17.30 3.90
N ASP A 496 -10.93 -16.82 2.86
CA ASP A 496 -10.47 -17.62 1.73
C ASP A 496 -8.98 -18.01 1.86
N VAL A 497 -8.28 -17.53 2.91
CA VAL A 497 -6.84 -17.80 3.11
C VAL A 497 -6.56 -19.30 3.18
N LYS A 498 -7.30 -20.05 4.00
CA LYS A 498 -7.07 -21.50 4.15
C LYS A 498 -7.36 -22.27 2.86
N ASP A 499 -8.44 -21.92 2.15
CA ASP A 499 -8.80 -22.57 0.89
C ASP A 499 -7.81 -22.25 -0.24
N THR A 500 -7.28 -21.02 -0.26
CA THR A 500 -6.20 -20.63 -1.17
C THR A 500 -4.94 -21.46 -0.91
N MET A 501 -4.52 -21.62 0.35
CA MET A 501 -3.35 -22.44 0.71
C MET A 501 -3.55 -23.92 0.31
N ARG A 502 -4.76 -24.46 0.49
CA ARG A 502 -5.11 -25.82 0.04
C ARG A 502 -5.10 -25.96 -1.47
N ALA A 503 -5.57 -24.96 -2.21
CA ALA A 503 -5.56 -24.95 -3.66
C ALA A 503 -4.12 -24.97 -4.21
N ILE A 504 -3.24 -24.16 -3.63
CA ILE A 504 -1.79 -24.17 -3.93
C ILE A 504 -1.19 -25.55 -3.61
N ASN A 505 -1.53 -26.14 -2.46
CA ASN A 505 -1.06 -27.46 -2.06
C ASN A 505 -1.50 -28.58 -3.00
N ARG A 506 -2.76 -28.58 -3.44
CA ARG A 506 -3.28 -29.54 -4.43
C ARG A 506 -2.55 -29.44 -5.78
N ALA A 507 -1.96 -28.28 -6.09
CA ALA A 507 -1.15 -28.08 -7.27
C ALA A 507 0.32 -28.55 -7.10
N CYS A 508 0.63 -29.30 -6.05
CA CYS A 508 1.99 -29.71 -5.69
C CYS A 508 2.95 -28.51 -5.49
N MET A 509 2.43 -27.41 -4.94
CA MET A 509 3.19 -26.23 -4.54
C MET A 509 2.86 -25.88 -3.09
N ASP A 510 3.67 -25.04 -2.44
CA ASP A 510 3.35 -24.55 -1.11
C ASP A 510 3.88 -23.13 -0.90
N THR A 511 3.71 -22.62 0.31
CA THR A 511 4.06 -21.25 0.71
C THR A 511 4.98 -21.24 1.94
N ILE A 512 5.43 -22.43 2.37
CA ILE A 512 6.27 -22.61 3.56
C ILE A 512 7.54 -21.79 3.37
N ALA A 513 7.93 -21.02 4.40
CA ALA A 513 9.16 -20.23 4.39
C ALA A 513 9.31 -19.21 3.24
N ALA A 514 8.26 -18.92 2.47
CA ALA A 514 8.31 -17.90 1.41
C ALA A 514 8.53 -16.48 2.01
N CYS A 515 8.15 -16.31 3.27
CA CYS A 515 8.18 -15.09 4.07
C CYS A 515 8.71 -15.40 5.49
N GLY A 516 8.75 -14.44 6.43
CA GLY A 516 9.26 -14.68 7.80
C GLY A 516 10.79 -14.59 7.97
N ASP A 517 11.28 -14.97 9.17
CA ASP A 517 12.70 -15.00 9.58
C ASP A 517 13.28 -16.40 9.41
N VAL A 518 13.35 -16.81 8.14
CA VAL A 518 13.67 -18.16 7.68
C VAL A 518 14.34 -18.04 6.30
N CYS A 519 14.93 -19.13 5.80
CA CYS A 519 15.44 -19.20 4.44
C CYS A 519 14.31 -18.97 3.42
N ARG A 520 14.50 -18.00 2.52
CA ARG A 520 13.55 -17.67 1.44
C ARG A 520 13.78 -18.57 0.23
N ASN A 521 12.93 -18.40 -0.79
CA ASN A 521 13.09 -19.05 -2.09
C ASN A 521 14.54 -19.02 -2.59
N VAL A 522 15.11 -20.17 -2.93
CA VAL A 522 16.48 -20.29 -3.46
C VAL A 522 16.45 -20.02 -4.95
N LEU A 523 17.30 -19.11 -5.40
CA LEU A 523 17.36 -18.66 -6.80
C LEU A 523 18.34 -19.52 -7.60
N CYS A 524 18.09 -19.65 -8.90
CA CYS A 524 19.02 -20.23 -9.86
C CYS A 524 18.93 -19.44 -11.18
N THR A 525 20.04 -19.34 -11.91
CA THR A 525 20.05 -18.77 -13.27
C THR A 525 18.91 -19.33 -14.11
N SER A 526 18.17 -18.44 -14.76
CA SER A 526 16.90 -18.77 -15.42
C SER A 526 17.08 -19.22 -16.86
N ASP A 527 18.09 -18.68 -17.56
CA ASP A 527 18.39 -18.98 -18.96
C ASP A 527 19.05 -20.37 -19.09
N PRO A 528 18.37 -21.38 -19.67
CA PRO A 528 18.92 -22.72 -19.81
C PRO A 528 20.00 -22.83 -20.90
N SER A 529 20.20 -21.81 -21.73
CA SER A 529 21.20 -21.79 -22.82
C SER A 529 22.61 -21.39 -22.36
N VAL A 530 22.81 -21.06 -21.09
CA VAL A 530 24.11 -20.64 -20.55
C VAL A 530 25.09 -21.82 -20.38
N CYS A 531 24.59 -23.05 -20.38
CA CYS A 531 25.37 -24.28 -20.30
C CYS A 531 24.65 -25.44 -21.00
N SER A 532 25.25 -26.62 -21.04
CA SER A 532 24.59 -27.80 -21.61
C SER A 532 23.36 -28.20 -20.76
N PRO A 533 22.31 -28.80 -21.37
CA PRO A 533 21.12 -29.23 -20.63
C PRO A 533 21.42 -30.17 -19.46
N ALA A 534 22.44 -31.03 -19.60
CA ALA A 534 22.87 -31.94 -18.55
C ALA A 534 23.43 -31.18 -17.33
N VAL A 535 24.28 -30.18 -17.55
CA VAL A 535 24.85 -29.34 -16.47
C VAL A 535 23.78 -28.44 -15.86
N MET A 536 22.88 -27.88 -16.67
CA MET A 536 21.75 -27.09 -16.18
C MET A 536 20.88 -27.91 -15.22
N LYS A 537 20.59 -29.17 -15.59
CA LYS A 537 19.85 -30.09 -14.72
C LYS A 537 20.61 -30.38 -13.43
N GLU A 538 21.91 -30.67 -13.52
CA GLU A 538 22.75 -30.94 -12.36
C GLU A 538 22.79 -29.77 -11.38
N VAL A 539 22.96 -28.53 -11.87
CA VAL A 539 22.93 -27.32 -11.02
C VAL A 539 21.54 -27.09 -10.41
N LEU A 540 20.46 -27.37 -11.13
CA LEU A 540 19.09 -27.31 -10.59
C LEU A 540 18.88 -28.37 -9.49
N ASP A 541 19.37 -29.60 -9.68
CA ASP A 541 19.29 -30.65 -8.67
C ASP A 541 20.02 -30.23 -7.38
N TYR A 542 21.21 -29.62 -7.49
CA TYR A 542 21.91 -29.04 -6.34
C TYR A 542 21.18 -27.83 -5.74
N THR A 543 20.53 -27.00 -6.56
CA THR A 543 19.70 -25.88 -6.09
C THR A 543 18.54 -26.40 -5.23
N TYR A 544 17.87 -27.47 -5.66
CA TYR A 544 16.82 -28.13 -4.88
C TYR A 544 17.38 -28.75 -3.60
N ALA A 545 18.55 -29.39 -3.66
CA ALA A 545 19.19 -29.95 -2.48
C ALA A 545 19.56 -28.88 -1.43
N ILE A 546 20.11 -27.73 -1.85
CA ILE A 546 20.40 -26.58 -0.97
C ILE A 546 19.12 -26.07 -0.32
N HIS A 547 18.10 -25.87 -1.15
CA HIS A 547 16.79 -25.41 -0.69
C HIS A 547 16.19 -26.35 0.35
N ASP A 548 16.13 -27.65 0.06
CA ASP A 548 15.50 -28.65 0.92
C ASP A 548 16.26 -28.83 2.25
N HIS A 549 17.59 -28.73 2.24
CA HIS A 549 18.38 -28.69 3.48
C HIS A 549 18.02 -27.51 4.37
N CYS A 550 17.73 -26.35 3.76
CA CYS A 550 17.41 -25.13 4.48
C CYS A 550 15.94 -25.00 4.86
N LEU A 551 15.07 -25.99 4.61
CA LEU A 551 13.66 -25.88 4.94
C LEU A 551 13.38 -26.10 6.43
N PRO A 552 12.42 -25.35 7.00
CA PRO A 552 11.87 -25.66 8.30
C PRO A 552 11.15 -27.02 8.26
N ARG A 553 11.24 -27.77 9.35
CA ARG A 553 10.69 -29.13 9.50
C ARG A 553 9.45 -29.17 10.42
N THR A 554 8.90 -28.02 10.81
CA THR A 554 7.69 -27.89 11.63
C THR A 554 6.44 -28.41 10.90
N GLY A 555 5.55 -29.07 11.66
CA GLY A 555 4.23 -29.48 11.18
C GLY A 555 3.20 -28.36 11.08
N ALA A 556 3.50 -27.16 11.60
CA ALA A 556 2.53 -26.07 11.78
C ALA A 556 1.74 -25.71 10.51
N TYR A 557 2.38 -25.68 9.34
CA TYR A 557 1.69 -25.39 8.09
C TYR A 557 0.55 -26.39 7.78
N HIS A 558 0.82 -27.68 7.94
CA HIS A 558 -0.15 -28.73 7.65
C HIS A 558 -1.32 -28.68 8.65
N GLU A 559 -1.02 -28.49 9.93
CA GLU A 559 -2.01 -28.41 11.02
C GLU A 559 -2.94 -27.19 10.92
N ILE A 560 -2.42 -26.04 10.48
CA ILE A 560 -3.18 -24.80 10.40
C ILE A 560 -4.01 -24.73 9.12
N PHE A 561 -3.43 -25.12 7.98
CA PHE A 561 -4.01 -24.85 6.67
C PHE A 561 -4.60 -26.09 5.99
N LEU A 562 -4.07 -27.29 6.20
CA LEU A 562 -4.45 -28.48 5.41
C LEU A 562 -5.39 -29.44 6.15
N GLN A 563 -5.20 -29.64 7.45
CA GLN A 563 -6.00 -30.59 8.24
C GLN A 563 -7.40 -30.05 8.59
N HIS A 564 -8.37 -30.96 8.67
CA HIS A 564 -9.76 -30.71 9.06
C HIS A 564 -10.33 -31.85 9.92
N GLY A 565 -11.24 -31.54 10.85
CA GLY A 565 -11.95 -32.57 11.62
C GLY A 565 -11.06 -33.41 12.56
N PRO A 566 -11.51 -34.61 12.98
CA PRO A 566 -10.78 -35.48 13.91
C PRO A 566 -9.50 -36.11 13.32
N GLU A 567 -9.24 -35.94 12.01
CA GLU A 567 -8.02 -36.38 11.32
C GLU A 567 -6.75 -35.67 11.84
N MET A 568 -6.90 -34.59 12.63
CA MET A 568 -5.80 -33.93 13.36
C MET A 568 -5.01 -34.87 14.29
N ALA A 569 -5.60 -36.01 14.70
CA ALA A 569 -4.95 -36.97 15.57
C ALA A 569 -3.89 -37.84 14.85
N GLU A 570 -4.01 -38.01 13.53
CA GLU A 570 -3.00 -38.72 12.75
C GLU A 570 -2.02 -37.70 12.16
N LYS A 571 -0.76 -37.78 12.61
CA LYS A 571 0.37 -37.02 12.06
C LYS A 571 0.70 -37.51 10.64
N THR A 572 -0.18 -37.29 9.66
CA THR A 572 0.03 -37.73 8.28
C THR A 572 0.58 -36.59 7.44
N GLN A 573 1.90 -36.47 7.47
CA GLN A 573 2.67 -35.81 6.43
C GLN A 573 2.81 -36.80 5.25
N ILE A 574 2.28 -36.45 4.07
CA ILE A 574 2.26 -37.35 2.90
C ILE A 574 3.65 -37.43 2.22
N MET A 575 4.55 -36.48 2.49
CA MET A 575 5.97 -36.54 2.11
C MET A 575 6.87 -35.78 3.11
N GLY A 576 7.94 -36.44 3.59
CA GLY A 576 8.96 -35.85 4.47
C GLY A 576 8.76 -36.17 5.96
N SER A 577 9.88 -36.25 6.70
CA SER A 577 10.06 -36.73 8.08
C SER A 577 8.98 -36.35 9.09
N THR A 578 8.72 -37.25 10.05
CA THR A 578 7.81 -37.11 11.21
C THR A 578 7.76 -35.66 11.75
N PRO A 579 6.58 -35.06 11.94
CA PRO A 579 6.44 -33.74 12.56
C PRO A 579 7.14 -33.72 13.91
N LEU A 580 8.26 -33.01 13.98
CA LEU A 580 9.02 -32.80 15.21
C LEU A 580 8.35 -31.69 16.01
N GLU A 581 8.28 -31.87 17.34
CA GLU A 581 7.78 -30.83 18.25
C GLU A 581 8.74 -29.63 18.32
N GLU A 582 10.00 -29.81 17.95
CA GLU A 582 11.02 -28.75 17.88
C GLU A 582 11.69 -28.70 16.50
N GLU A 583 11.97 -27.50 16.02
CA GLU A 583 12.74 -27.27 14.80
C GLU A 583 14.24 -27.53 15.01
N PRO A 584 14.82 -28.59 14.41
CA PRO A 584 16.20 -28.98 14.69
C PRO A 584 17.22 -28.00 14.09
N LEU A 585 16.91 -27.40 12.94
CA LEU A 585 17.80 -26.45 12.27
C LEU A 585 17.61 -25.02 12.79
N TYR A 586 16.36 -24.62 12.95
CA TYR A 586 16.00 -23.23 13.26
C TYR A 586 15.92 -22.94 14.75
N GLY A 587 15.70 -23.97 15.58
CA GLY A 587 15.39 -23.81 16.99
C GLY A 587 14.07 -23.09 17.22
N GLN A 588 13.73 -22.86 18.49
CA GLN A 588 12.48 -22.20 18.90
C GLN A 588 12.29 -20.80 18.29
N THR A 589 13.37 -20.04 18.17
CA THR A 589 13.33 -18.64 17.75
C THR A 589 13.65 -18.44 16.27
N TYR A 590 13.83 -19.49 15.46
CA TYR A 590 14.23 -19.37 14.06
C TYR A 590 15.45 -18.43 13.88
N LEU A 591 15.59 -17.79 12.71
CA LEU A 591 16.68 -16.85 12.46
C LEU A 591 16.38 -15.47 13.06
N PRO A 592 17.41 -14.63 13.29
CA PRO A 592 17.22 -13.22 13.64
C PRO A 592 16.48 -12.43 12.56
N ARG A 593 16.71 -12.80 11.28
CA ARG A 593 16.07 -12.17 10.13
C ARG A 593 16.07 -13.07 8.90
N LYS A 594 15.34 -12.66 7.85
CA LYS A 594 15.27 -13.33 6.53
C LYS A 594 16.67 -13.70 5.99
N TYR A 595 16.79 -14.93 5.49
CA TYR A 595 17.99 -15.47 4.85
C TYR A 595 17.71 -15.78 3.38
N LYS A 596 18.66 -15.46 2.49
CA LYS A 596 18.46 -15.49 1.03
C LYS A 596 19.63 -16.17 0.36
N ILE A 597 19.35 -17.14 -0.50
CA ILE A 597 20.37 -17.85 -1.27
C ILE A 597 20.17 -17.60 -2.77
N ALA A 598 21.24 -17.54 -3.54
CA ALA A 598 21.22 -17.56 -5.00
C ALA A 598 22.31 -18.47 -5.57
N VAL A 599 21.98 -19.16 -6.65
CA VAL A 599 22.91 -19.94 -7.47
C VAL A 599 23.03 -19.25 -8.83
N ALA A 600 24.24 -18.92 -9.26
CA ALA A 600 24.49 -18.30 -10.57
C ALA A 600 25.31 -19.24 -11.45
N ILE A 601 25.01 -19.24 -12.75
CA ILE A 601 25.75 -19.97 -13.77
C ILE A 601 26.39 -18.95 -14.73
N PRO A 602 27.71 -18.70 -14.61
CA PRO A 602 28.45 -17.88 -15.56
C PRO A 602 28.24 -18.33 -17.02
N PRO A 603 28.19 -17.39 -17.98
CA PRO A 603 28.50 -15.97 -17.83
C PRO A 603 27.33 -15.08 -17.37
N SER A 604 26.21 -15.66 -16.92
CA SER A 604 25.01 -14.91 -16.50
C SER A 604 24.98 -14.62 -14.99
N ASN A 605 24.68 -13.38 -14.62
CA ASN A 605 24.35 -12.95 -13.25
C ASN A 605 22.90 -12.44 -13.13
N ASP A 606 21.96 -13.05 -13.86
CA ASP A 606 20.53 -12.70 -13.85
C ASP A 606 19.89 -12.75 -12.45
N VAL A 607 20.47 -13.53 -11.53
CA VAL A 607 20.03 -13.66 -10.14
C VAL A 607 20.52 -12.55 -9.19
N ASP A 608 21.38 -11.62 -9.65
CA ASP A 608 22.09 -10.62 -8.83
C ASP A 608 22.75 -11.27 -7.59
N LEU A 609 23.67 -12.23 -7.80
CA LEU A 609 24.19 -13.13 -6.77
C LEU A 609 24.71 -12.41 -5.51
N PHE A 610 25.44 -11.31 -5.69
CA PHE A 610 26.05 -10.58 -4.58
C PHE A 610 25.05 -9.82 -3.69
N ALA A 611 23.76 -9.75 -4.06
CA ALA A 611 22.72 -9.12 -3.24
C ALA A 611 22.14 -10.05 -2.14
N HIS A 612 22.62 -11.29 -2.03
CA HIS A 612 22.04 -12.35 -1.19
C HIS A 612 22.94 -12.77 -0.04
N CYS A 613 22.34 -13.44 0.95
CA CYS A 613 23.02 -13.86 2.18
C CYS A 613 24.10 -14.89 1.91
N ALA A 614 23.80 -15.86 1.04
CA ALA A 614 24.74 -16.82 0.50
C ALA A 614 24.60 -16.88 -1.03
N GLY A 615 25.72 -16.98 -1.73
CA GLY A 615 25.80 -17.13 -3.18
C GLY A 615 26.62 -18.35 -3.56
N PHE A 616 26.19 -19.09 -4.57
CA PHE A 616 26.93 -20.20 -5.16
C PHE A 616 27.14 -19.94 -6.65
N ILE A 617 28.39 -19.77 -7.08
CA ILE A 617 28.74 -19.50 -8.48
C ILE A 617 29.25 -20.82 -9.07
N ALA A 618 28.52 -21.39 -10.03
CA ALA A 618 28.91 -22.65 -10.65
C ALA A 618 30.24 -22.51 -11.41
N ILE A 619 31.14 -23.47 -11.20
CA ILE A 619 32.40 -23.58 -11.94
C ILE A 619 32.29 -24.75 -12.91
N ILE A 620 32.27 -24.43 -14.20
CA ILE A 620 32.09 -25.41 -15.28
C ILE A 620 33.36 -25.47 -16.10
N GLU A 621 33.99 -26.65 -16.14
CA GLU A 621 35.23 -26.89 -16.89
C GLU A 621 35.04 -28.15 -17.75
N GLY A 622 35.43 -28.08 -19.03
CA GLY A 622 35.28 -29.21 -19.95
C GLY A 622 33.84 -29.72 -20.11
N GLY A 623 32.85 -28.84 -19.96
CA GLY A 623 31.43 -29.19 -20.02
C GLY A 623 30.89 -29.94 -18.80
N LYS A 624 31.59 -29.90 -17.66
CA LYS A 624 31.20 -30.55 -16.40
C LYS A 624 31.23 -29.59 -15.22
N LEU A 625 30.26 -29.71 -14.31
CA LEU A 625 30.26 -28.99 -13.05
C LEU A 625 31.40 -29.50 -12.14
N GLN A 626 32.31 -28.62 -11.77
CA GLN A 626 33.40 -28.92 -10.84
C GLN A 626 33.03 -28.66 -9.39
N GLY A 627 32.11 -27.71 -9.16
CA GLY A 627 31.73 -27.22 -7.83
C GLY A 627 31.26 -25.78 -7.88
N PHE A 628 31.31 -25.11 -6.74
CA PHE A 628 30.81 -23.74 -6.59
C PHE A 628 31.82 -22.87 -5.86
N ASN A 629 32.09 -21.67 -6.38
CA ASN A 629 32.58 -20.59 -5.53
C ASN A 629 31.45 -20.13 -4.60
N VAL A 630 31.80 -19.83 -3.36
CA VAL A 630 30.85 -19.49 -2.29
C VAL A 630 31.01 -18.03 -1.93
N ALA A 631 29.89 -17.30 -1.89
CA ALA A 631 29.84 -15.90 -1.46
C ALA A 631 28.95 -15.73 -0.23
N VAL A 632 29.27 -14.78 0.67
CA VAL A 632 28.51 -14.53 1.90
C VAL A 632 28.37 -13.05 2.21
N GLY A 633 27.26 -12.64 2.83
CA GLY A 633 27.12 -11.31 3.43
C GLY A 633 26.38 -10.26 2.61
N GLY A 634 25.69 -10.61 1.53
CA GLY A 634 24.93 -9.64 0.74
C GLY A 634 23.61 -9.19 1.38
N GLY A 635 23.20 -7.94 1.10
CA GLY A 635 21.86 -7.47 1.43
C GLY A 635 21.60 -5.97 1.19
N LEU A 636 20.49 -5.68 0.51
CA LEU A 636 20.22 -4.33 -0.01
C LEU A 636 19.38 -3.41 0.87
N GLY A 637 18.71 -3.92 1.90
CA GLY A 637 17.74 -3.11 2.68
C GLY A 637 18.44 -2.20 3.70
N PHE A 638 18.01 -0.96 3.80
CA PHE A 638 18.51 0.03 4.76
C PHE A 638 17.36 0.93 5.26
N THR A 639 17.67 1.89 6.12
CA THR A 639 16.73 2.91 6.62
C THR A 639 17.20 4.30 6.16
N HIS A 640 16.29 5.11 5.63
CA HIS A 640 16.62 6.50 5.26
C HIS A 640 17.18 7.25 6.46
N ASN A 641 18.19 8.09 6.23
CA ASN A 641 18.85 8.92 7.23
C ASN A 641 19.53 8.15 8.40
N ASN A 642 19.67 6.82 8.30
CA ASN A 642 20.41 6.04 9.28
C ASN A 642 21.68 5.46 8.65
N GLN A 643 22.81 6.12 8.93
CA GLN A 643 24.13 5.74 8.41
C GLN A 643 24.64 4.39 8.94
N LYS A 644 24.07 3.86 10.03
CA LYS A 644 24.37 2.50 10.53
C LYS A 644 23.72 1.40 9.69
N THR A 645 22.94 1.77 8.66
CA THR A 645 22.30 0.82 7.77
C THR A 645 22.56 1.19 6.31
N HIS A 646 23.04 0.23 5.52
CA HIS A 646 23.48 0.47 4.14
C HIS A 646 23.41 -0.81 3.29
N PRO A 647 23.21 -0.74 1.97
CA PRO A 647 23.34 -1.91 1.11
C PRO A 647 24.78 -2.47 1.14
N ARG A 648 24.93 -3.79 1.05
CA ARG A 648 26.22 -4.49 1.04
C ARG A 648 26.21 -5.61 0.00
N LEU A 649 27.31 -5.79 -0.72
CA LEU A 649 27.57 -6.94 -1.59
C LEU A 649 28.14 -8.11 -0.77
N ALA A 650 28.00 -9.33 -1.30
CA ALA A 650 28.57 -10.54 -0.70
C ALA A 650 30.05 -10.70 -1.08
N ASP A 651 30.88 -11.22 -0.18
CA ASP A 651 32.29 -11.52 -0.43
C ASP A 651 32.44 -12.97 -0.87
N VAL A 652 33.28 -13.24 -1.88
CA VAL A 652 33.64 -14.61 -2.27
C VAL A 652 34.68 -15.15 -1.28
N ILE A 653 34.34 -16.21 -0.57
CA ILE A 653 35.14 -16.75 0.53
C ILE A 653 35.89 -18.04 0.18
N GLY A 654 35.56 -18.73 -0.91
CA GLY A 654 36.26 -19.96 -1.29
C GLY A 654 35.48 -20.79 -2.30
N PHE A 655 35.89 -22.04 -2.45
CA PHE A 655 35.29 -23.03 -3.33
C PHE A 655 34.92 -24.31 -2.58
N CYS A 656 33.78 -24.90 -2.92
CA CYS A 656 33.34 -26.20 -2.43
C CYS A 656 32.98 -27.14 -3.59
N LYS A 657 33.02 -28.45 -3.34
CA LYS A 657 32.55 -29.45 -4.31
C LYS A 657 31.02 -29.41 -4.39
N PRO A 658 30.41 -29.96 -5.46
CA PRO A 658 28.97 -29.88 -5.66
C PRO A 658 28.16 -30.46 -4.50
N ASP A 659 28.54 -31.65 -4.01
CA ASP A 659 27.83 -32.35 -2.93
C ASP A 659 27.84 -31.61 -1.58
N ASP A 660 28.83 -30.74 -1.38
CA ASP A 660 29.00 -29.97 -0.15
C ASP A 660 28.09 -28.74 -0.11
N ALA A 661 27.61 -28.24 -1.26
CA ALA A 661 26.90 -26.97 -1.36
C ALA A 661 25.66 -26.90 -0.46
N LYS A 662 24.92 -28.00 -0.31
CA LYS A 662 23.74 -28.08 0.59
C LYS A 662 24.12 -27.94 2.07
N TYR A 663 25.24 -28.53 2.47
CA TYR A 663 25.76 -28.41 3.84
C TYR A 663 26.29 -27.01 4.10
N LEU A 664 26.96 -26.38 3.13
CA LEU A 664 27.39 -24.99 3.25
C LEU A 664 26.20 -24.03 3.37
N GLY A 665 25.13 -24.25 2.61
CA GLY A 665 23.90 -23.47 2.73
C GLY A 665 23.33 -23.51 4.15
N GLU A 666 23.30 -24.70 4.75
CA GLU A 666 22.88 -24.94 6.15
C GLU A 666 23.86 -24.33 7.16
N ILE A 667 25.17 -24.51 6.96
CA ILE A 667 26.20 -24.03 7.87
C ILE A 667 26.20 -22.48 7.91
N ILE A 668 26.19 -21.80 6.77
CA ILE A 668 26.13 -20.33 6.73
C ILE A 668 24.86 -19.82 7.44
N LEU A 669 23.75 -20.52 7.25
CA LEU A 669 22.48 -20.23 7.93
C LEU A 669 22.60 -20.38 9.45
N THR A 670 23.21 -21.47 9.93
CA THR A 670 23.39 -21.71 11.37
C THR A 670 24.40 -20.74 11.99
N VAL A 671 25.45 -20.34 11.27
CA VAL A 671 26.35 -19.26 11.75
C VAL A 671 25.53 -17.98 11.95
N GLN A 672 24.66 -17.62 11.00
CA GLN A 672 23.78 -16.48 11.19
C GLN A 672 22.78 -16.65 12.34
N ARG A 673 22.29 -17.87 12.58
CA ARG A 673 21.38 -18.18 13.69
C ARG A 673 22.05 -17.93 15.05
N ASP A 674 23.32 -18.32 15.16
CA ASP A 674 24.08 -18.36 16.41
C ASP A 674 24.72 -17.00 16.73
N PHE A 675 25.22 -16.27 15.73
CA PHE A 675 25.99 -15.03 15.91
C PHE A 675 25.26 -13.75 15.50
N GLY A 676 24.13 -13.86 14.78
CA GLY A 676 23.41 -12.69 14.29
C GLY A 676 22.65 -11.94 15.39
N ASP A 677 22.66 -10.61 15.31
CA ASP A 677 22.01 -9.73 16.29
C ASP A 677 20.47 -9.97 16.35
N ARG A 678 19.97 -10.25 17.56
CA ARG A 678 18.54 -10.44 17.87
C ARG A 678 17.95 -9.28 18.68
N THR A 679 18.77 -8.33 19.10
CA THR A 679 18.38 -7.15 19.87
C THR A 679 17.93 -6.02 18.95
N ASN A 680 18.66 -5.78 17.86
CA ASN A 680 18.31 -4.76 16.87
C ASN A 680 17.94 -5.38 15.52
N ARG A 681 16.64 -5.37 15.20
CA ARG A 681 16.12 -5.94 13.95
C ARG A 681 16.62 -5.23 12.68
N LYS A 682 17.02 -3.95 12.75
CA LYS A 682 17.61 -3.22 11.63
C LYS A 682 19.04 -3.69 11.35
N HIS A 683 19.70 -4.29 12.34
CA HIS A 683 21.06 -4.85 12.30
C HIS A 683 21.07 -6.40 12.21
N ALA A 684 19.93 -7.07 12.33
CA ALA A 684 19.79 -8.53 12.38
C ALA A 684 20.08 -9.31 11.06
N ARG A 685 20.52 -8.65 9.98
CA ARG A 685 20.80 -9.32 8.69
C ARG A 685 22.27 -9.74 8.64
N ILE A 686 22.55 -10.89 8.05
CA ILE A 686 23.90 -11.45 7.86
C ILE A 686 24.97 -10.48 7.39
N LYS A 687 24.61 -9.49 6.56
CA LYS A 687 25.57 -8.48 6.08
C LYS A 687 26.25 -7.73 7.23
N TYR A 688 25.53 -7.46 8.31
CA TYR A 688 26.08 -6.79 9.48
C TYR A 688 26.88 -7.76 10.34
N THR A 689 26.43 -9.02 10.47
CA THR A 689 27.26 -10.06 11.10
C THR A 689 28.60 -10.22 10.37
N VAL A 690 28.62 -10.20 9.03
CA VAL A 690 29.86 -10.24 8.24
C VAL A 690 30.67 -8.96 8.40
N GLU A 691 30.04 -7.80 8.59
CA GLU A 691 30.77 -6.54 8.87
C GLU A 691 31.38 -6.50 10.27
N ASP A 692 30.68 -7.01 11.27
CA ASP A 692 31.13 -7.03 12.66
C ASP A 692 32.31 -7.99 12.87
N TYR A 693 32.22 -9.19 12.29
CA TYR A 693 33.19 -10.26 12.50
C TYR A 693 34.19 -10.44 11.35
N GLY A 694 33.86 -9.95 10.15
CA GLY A 694 34.64 -10.12 8.93
C GLY A 694 34.26 -11.38 8.11
N PRO A 695 34.58 -11.40 6.80
CA PRO A 695 34.34 -12.56 5.93
C PRO A 695 35.20 -13.77 6.29
N ASP A 696 36.42 -13.55 6.82
CA ASP A 696 37.30 -14.64 7.25
C ASP A 696 36.73 -15.40 8.46
N PHE A 697 36.07 -14.71 9.39
CA PHE A 697 35.35 -15.36 10.50
C PHE A 697 34.28 -16.33 9.98
N TYR A 698 33.53 -15.92 8.95
CA TYR A 698 32.56 -16.82 8.32
C TYR A 698 33.23 -18.02 7.68
N ARG A 699 34.36 -17.83 6.98
CA ARG A 699 35.15 -18.94 6.43
C ARG A 699 35.56 -19.90 7.54
N GLU A 700 36.15 -19.41 8.63
CA GLU A 700 36.60 -20.23 9.76
C GLU A 700 35.45 -21.02 10.41
N GLN A 701 34.32 -20.37 10.67
CA GLN A 701 33.13 -21.03 11.22
C GLN A 701 32.55 -22.08 10.26
N ILE A 702 32.64 -21.86 8.96
CA ILE A 702 32.24 -22.85 7.95
C ILE A 702 33.19 -24.05 8.00
N GLU A 703 34.50 -23.81 7.93
CA GLU A 703 35.52 -24.86 7.92
C GLU A 703 35.50 -25.72 9.20
N GLU A 704 35.26 -25.09 10.36
CA GLU A 704 35.11 -25.77 11.64
C GLU A 704 33.92 -26.74 11.63
N ARG A 705 32.75 -26.29 11.15
CA ARG A 705 31.51 -27.09 11.11
C ARG A 705 31.51 -28.14 10.01
N LEU A 706 32.20 -27.86 8.90
CA LEU A 706 32.33 -28.75 7.76
C LEU A 706 33.40 -29.83 7.97
N GLY A 707 34.39 -29.56 8.83
CA GLY A 707 35.48 -30.48 9.18
C GLY A 707 36.67 -30.46 8.22
N TYR A 708 36.69 -29.55 7.24
CA TYR A 708 37.81 -29.36 6.32
C TYR A 708 37.83 -27.93 5.76
N LYS A 709 38.96 -27.53 5.16
CA LYS A 709 39.17 -26.19 4.61
C LYS A 709 38.55 -26.02 3.23
N LEU A 710 37.95 -24.86 2.96
CA LEU A 710 37.51 -24.52 1.61
C LEU A 710 38.71 -24.38 0.69
N GLU A 711 38.55 -24.79 -0.57
CA GLU A 711 39.57 -24.54 -1.58
C GLU A 711 39.59 -23.04 -1.94
N PRO A 712 40.70 -22.50 -2.47
CA PRO A 712 40.71 -21.16 -3.05
C PRO A 712 39.63 -21.00 -4.12
N ALA A 713 39.00 -19.83 -4.17
CA ALA A 713 38.03 -19.51 -5.20
C ALA A 713 38.63 -19.68 -6.60
N ARG A 714 37.88 -20.30 -7.51
CA ARG A 714 38.30 -20.56 -8.89
C ARG A 714 37.94 -19.40 -9.83
N PRO A 715 38.62 -19.24 -10.98
CA PRO A 715 38.30 -18.19 -11.94
C PRO A 715 36.86 -18.31 -12.48
N TYR A 716 36.18 -17.18 -12.66
CA TYR A 716 34.88 -17.07 -13.30
C TYR A 716 34.71 -15.66 -13.90
N THR A 717 33.81 -15.50 -14.86
CA THR A 717 33.49 -14.21 -15.47
C THR A 717 31.99 -14.08 -15.66
N PHE A 718 31.40 -12.98 -15.18
CA PHE A 718 30.05 -12.59 -15.59
C PHE A 718 30.16 -11.59 -16.75
N GLU A 719 29.46 -11.86 -17.83
CA GLU A 719 29.45 -10.99 -19.02
C GLU A 719 28.13 -10.25 -19.17
N ARG A 720 27.06 -10.73 -18.52
CA ARG A 720 25.73 -10.17 -18.67
C ARG A 720 24.84 -10.37 -17.45
N ARG A 721 23.83 -9.52 -17.37
CA ARG A 721 22.69 -9.59 -16.46
C ARG A 721 21.41 -9.35 -17.28
N GLY A 722 20.28 -9.77 -16.75
CA GLY A 722 18.98 -9.59 -17.39
C GLY A 722 18.44 -10.91 -17.94
N ASP A 723 17.25 -10.82 -18.52
CA ASP A 723 16.57 -11.97 -19.10
C ASP A 723 17.04 -12.22 -20.54
N MET A 724 17.01 -13.48 -20.96
CA MET A 724 17.02 -13.76 -22.39
C MET A 724 15.68 -13.32 -23.00
N PHE A 725 15.68 -12.78 -24.20
CA PHE A 725 14.47 -12.54 -25.00
C PHE A 725 14.58 -13.28 -26.32
N GLY A 726 13.46 -13.77 -26.85
CA GLY A 726 13.44 -14.55 -28.08
C GLY A 726 13.56 -16.04 -27.87
N TRP A 727 13.40 -16.76 -28.99
CA TRP A 727 13.59 -18.20 -29.07
C TRP A 727 15.07 -18.55 -29.13
N LYS A 728 15.50 -19.47 -28.28
CA LYS A 728 16.77 -20.19 -28.40
C LYS A 728 16.55 -21.68 -28.32
N GLN A 729 17.37 -22.44 -29.03
CA GLN A 729 17.36 -23.90 -28.99
C GLN A 729 18.56 -24.39 -28.18
N THR A 730 18.34 -25.39 -27.33
CA THR A 730 19.40 -26.09 -26.58
C THR A 730 19.84 -27.36 -27.31
N GLU A 731 20.96 -27.95 -26.88
CA GLU A 731 21.58 -29.13 -27.53
C GLU A 731 20.68 -30.37 -27.60
N ASP A 732 19.68 -30.45 -26.72
CA ASP A 732 18.63 -31.48 -26.69
C ASP A 732 17.52 -31.27 -27.72
N GLY A 733 17.60 -30.21 -28.53
CA GLY A 733 16.62 -29.85 -29.56
C GLY A 733 15.38 -29.14 -29.04
N LEU A 734 15.29 -28.85 -27.74
CA LEU A 734 14.18 -28.13 -27.13
C LEU A 734 14.35 -26.60 -27.29
N TRP A 735 13.21 -25.91 -27.37
CA TRP A 735 13.14 -24.46 -27.56
C TRP A 735 12.70 -23.73 -26.29
N HIS A 736 13.29 -22.57 -26.06
CA HIS A 736 13.01 -21.70 -24.92
C HIS A 736 12.77 -20.27 -25.42
N CYS A 737 11.66 -19.66 -25.01
CA CYS A 737 11.26 -18.31 -25.40
C CYS A 737 11.17 -17.39 -24.19
N GLY A 738 12.05 -16.38 -24.13
CA GLY A 738 11.98 -15.35 -23.10
C GLY A 738 10.95 -14.26 -23.43
N LEU A 739 10.03 -14.02 -22.49
CA LEU A 739 8.95 -13.05 -22.64
C LEU A 739 9.16 -11.84 -21.73
N LEU A 740 8.91 -10.65 -22.27
CA LEU A 740 8.80 -9.45 -21.45
C LEU A 740 7.38 -9.36 -20.88
N VAL A 741 7.27 -9.57 -19.57
CA VAL A 741 6.08 -9.21 -18.79
C VAL A 741 6.42 -7.92 -18.07
N PRO A 742 5.91 -6.75 -18.52
CA PRO A 742 6.23 -5.48 -17.90
C PRO A 742 6.04 -5.57 -16.39
N ILE A 743 7.09 -5.21 -15.65
CA ILE A 743 7.12 -5.19 -14.17
C ILE A 743 6.60 -6.49 -13.52
N GLY A 744 6.63 -7.63 -14.23
CA GLY A 744 6.13 -8.94 -13.81
C GLY A 744 4.69 -9.03 -13.36
N ARG A 745 3.80 -8.13 -13.81
CA ARG A 745 2.36 -8.25 -13.55
C ARG A 745 1.69 -9.05 -14.67
N VAL A 746 1.31 -10.28 -14.40
CA VAL A 746 0.57 -11.15 -15.33
C VAL A 746 -0.92 -10.83 -15.22
N LYS A 747 -1.43 -10.14 -16.25
CA LYS A 747 -2.84 -9.74 -16.39
C LYS A 747 -3.21 -9.60 -17.86
N ASP A 748 -4.50 -9.39 -18.14
CA ASP A 748 -5.04 -9.05 -19.46
C ASP A 748 -4.52 -10.01 -20.56
N ASN A 749 -3.89 -9.47 -21.62
CA ASN A 749 -3.36 -10.24 -22.75
C ASN A 749 -2.28 -11.25 -22.32
N SER A 750 -1.35 -10.85 -21.44
CA SER A 750 -0.26 -11.74 -21.00
C SER A 750 -0.81 -12.97 -20.27
N ARG A 751 -1.82 -12.79 -19.42
CA ARG A 751 -2.50 -13.89 -18.73
C ARG A 751 -3.18 -14.84 -19.71
N GLN A 752 -3.98 -14.29 -20.64
CA GLN A 752 -4.71 -15.09 -21.64
C GLN A 752 -3.76 -15.88 -22.55
N ALA A 753 -2.67 -15.25 -23.00
CA ALA A 753 -1.65 -15.91 -23.80
C ALA A 753 -0.99 -17.07 -23.04
N LEU A 754 -0.51 -16.81 -21.82
CA LEU A 754 0.16 -17.81 -21.00
C LEU A 754 -0.77 -18.98 -20.66
N ARG A 755 -2.04 -18.70 -20.35
CA ARG A 755 -3.05 -19.74 -20.14
C ARG A 755 -3.24 -20.61 -21.38
N ARG A 756 -3.37 -20.02 -22.57
CA ARG A 756 -3.54 -20.77 -23.81
C ARG A 756 -2.28 -21.52 -24.25
N ILE A 757 -1.09 -20.99 -23.92
CA ILE A 757 0.17 -21.70 -24.09
C ILE A 757 0.21 -22.93 -23.18
N CYS A 758 -0.28 -22.85 -21.94
CA CYS A 758 -0.36 -24.02 -21.06
C CYS A 758 -1.20 -25.14 -21.69
N ASP A 759 -2.31 -24.83 -22.35
CA ASP A 759 -3.13 -25.83 -23.06
C ASP A 759 -2.40 -26.52 -24.21
N VAL A 760 -1.47 -25.82 -24.86
CA VAL A 760 -0.63 -26.38 -25.94
C VAL A 760 0.48 -27.27 -25.38
N LEU A 761 1.03 -26.92 -24.22
CA LEU A 761 2.23 -27.54 -23.63
C LEU A 761 1.94 -28.56 -22.51
N LYS A 762 0.69 -28.68 -22.05
CA LYS A 762 0.31 -29.68 -21.04
C LYS A 762 0.66 -31.11 -21.46
N GLY A 763 0.77 -32.00 -20.48
CA GLY A 763 1.18 -33.39 -20.69
C GLY A 763 2.68 -33.56 -20.92
N GLY A 764 3.50 -32.70 -20.31
CA GLY A 764 4.96 -32.79 -20.35
C GLY A 764 5.61 -32.24 -21.62
N ASN A 765 4.92 -31.38 -22.38
CA ASN A 765 5.42 -30.78 -23.63
C ASN A 765 5.96 -29.36 -23.43
N GLY A 766 6.44 -29.03 -22.23
CA GLY A 766 7.03 -27.74 -21.91
C GLY A 766 6.95 -27.38 -20.43
N ALA A 767 7.54 -26.25 -20.08
CA ALA A 767 7.58 -25.68 -18.74
C ALA A 767 7.61 -24.16 -18.77
N PHE A 768 7.55 -23.54 -17.60
CA PHE A 768 7.77 -22.11 -17.44
C PHE A 768 8.84 -21.84 -16.39
N ARG A 769 9.64 -20.81 -16.61
CA ARG A 769 10.69 -20.37 -15.66
C ARG A 769 10.53 -18.90 -15.34
N MET A 770 10.33 -18.57 -14.08
CA MET A 770 10.25 -17.19 -13.62
C MET A 770 11.65 -16.64 -13.42
N THR A 771 11.84 -15.38 -13.78
CA THR A 771 13.15 -14.74 -13.69
C THR A 771 13.26 -13.81 -12.49
N CYS A 772 14.50 -13.48 -12.12
CA CYS A 772 14.77 -12.46 -11.11
C CYS A 772 14.49 -11.03 -11.62
N ASN A 773 14.33 -10.85 -12.93
CA ASN A 773 13.97 -9.56 -13.56
C ASN A 773 12.46 -9.43 -13.79
N GLN A 774 11.68 -10.31 -13.14
CA GLN A 774 10.22 -10.29 -13.17
C GLN A 774 9.61 -10.69 -14.52
N GLY A 775 10.39 -11.35 -15.38
CA GLY A 775 9.94 -11.97 -16.62
C GLY A 775 9.59 -13.45 -16.45
N VAL A 776 9.26 -14.08 -17.59
CA VAL A 776 8.96 -15.52 -17.68
C VAL A 776 9.55 -16.08 -18.98
N LEU A 777 10.13 -17.28 -18.91
CA LEU A 777 10.52 -18.06 -20.07
C LEU A 777 9.52 -19.18 -20.28
N VAL A 778 9.00 -19.33 -21.50
CA VAL A 778 8.34 -20.56 -21.95
C VAL A 778 9.44 -21.52 -22.36
N SER A 779 9.66 -22.57 -21.57
CA SER A 779 10.84 -23.45 -21.67
C SER A 779 10.45 -24.84 -22.13
N ASP A 780 11.46 -25.62 -22.52
CA ASP A 780 11.34 -27.05 -22.82
C ASP A 780 10.33 -27.36 -23.93
N VAL A 781 10.16 -26.45 -24.90
CA VAL A 781 9.16 -26.55 -25.97
C VAL A 781 9.67 -27.43 -27.11
N PRO A 782 8.99 -28.53 -27.47
CA PRO A 782 9.35 -29.31 -28.64
C PRO A 782 9.17 -28.50 -29.93
N GLU A 783 10.02 -28.75 -30.94
CA GLU A 783 9.92 -28.12 -32.27
C GLU A 783 8.49 -28.13 -32.83
N SER A 784 7.78 -29.25 -32.68
CA SER A 784 6.41 -29.43 -33.18
C SER A 784 5.37 -28.49 -32.56
N LYS A 785 5.67 -27.87 -31.41
CA LYS A 785 4.78 -26.96 -30.68
C LYS A 785 5.17 -25.49 -30.81
N LYS A 786 6.42 -25.20 -31.20
CA LYS A 786 6.98 -23.84 -31.28
C LYS A 786 6.11 -22.89 -32.10
N ALA A 787 5.69 -23.30 -33.30
CA ALA A 787 4.87 -22.46 -34.17
C ALA A 787 3.48 -22.14 -33.57
N ALA A 788 2.90 -23.09 -32.83
CA ALA A 788 1.63 -22.89 -32.15
C ALA A 788 1.77 -21.90 -30.98
N VAL A 789 2.86 -22.00 -30.21
CA VAL A 789 3.18 -21.05 -29.13
C VAL A 789 3.40 -19.65 -29.71
N GLN A 790 4.20 -19.52 -30.77
CA GLN A 790 4.44 -18.22 -31.41
C GLN A 790 3.14 -17.58 -31.90
N LYS A 791 2.25 -18.35 -32.52
CA LYS A 791 0.94 -17.85 -32.98
C LYS A 791 0.12 -17.26 -31.83
N ILE A 792 0.15 -17.86 -30.65
CA ILE A 792 -0.56 -17.34 -29.47
C ILE A 792 0.11 -16.05 -28.98
N LEU A 793 1.44 -16.00 -28.90
CA LEU A 793 2.17 -14.79 -28.52
C LEU A 793 1.84 -13.62 -29.45
N ASP A 794 1.79 -13.87 -30.77
CA ASP A 794 1.43 -12.87 -31.78
C ASP A 794 -0.04 -12.42 -31.66
N GLU A 795 -0.98 -13.37 -31.48
CA GLU A 795 -2.42 -13.12 -31.30
C GLU A 795 -2.69 -12.17 -30.14
N PHE A 796 -2.00 -12.37 -29.01
CA PHE A 796 -2.16 -11.55 -27.80
C PHE A 796 -1.15 -10.41 -27.69
N LYS A 797 -0.26 -10.23 -28.67
CA LYS A 797 0.79 -9.20 -28.70
C LYS A 797 1.69 -9.24 -27.47
N VAL A 798 2.06 -10.44 -27.01
CA VAL A 798 2.99 -10.61 -25.90
C VAL A 798 4.42 -10.42 -26.41
N PRO A 799 5.17 -9.42 -25.92
CA PRO A 799 6.51 -9.16 -26.42
C PRO A 799 7.49 -10.29 -26.08
N CYS A 800 8.15 -10.80 -27.10
CA CYS A 800 9.05 -11.96 -26.96
C CYS A 800 10.30 -11.86 -27.83
N SER A 801 10.54 -10.74 -28.53
CA SER A 801 11.71 -10.55 -29.41
C SER A 801 12.27 -9.14 -29.22
N MET A 802 13.54 -8.93 -29.58
CA MET A 802 14.18 -7.60 -29.48
C MET A 802 13.37 -6.48 -30.14
N GLN A 803 12.69 -6.78 -31.25
CA GLN A 803 11.85 -5.83 -31.97
C GLN A 803 10.53 -5.51 -31.24
N THR A 804 9.99 -6.46 -30.48
CA THR A 804 8.69 -6.32 -29.81
C THR A 804 8.83 -5.84 -28.37
N THR A 805 9.97 -6.07 -27.71
CA THR A 805 10.21 -5.73 -26.30
C THR A 805 10.44 -4.25 -26.02
N GLY A 806 10.59 -3.41 -27.05
CA GLY A 806 10.97 -2.00 -26.90
C GLY A 806 12.45 -1.81 -26.58
N GLY A 807 12.80 -0.66 -25.99
CA GLY A 807 14.20 -0.27 -25.75
C GLY A 807 14.88 -1.00 -24.59
N GLY A 808 16.19 -0.80 -24.44
CA GLY A 808 17.00 -1.46 -23.42
C GLY A 808 16.57 -1.14 -21.98
N LEU A 809 16.12 0.09 -21.70
CA LEU A 809 15.52 0.46 -20.41
C LEU A 809 14.30 -0.41 -20.07
N ARG A 810 13.42 -0.66 -21.04
CA ARG A 810 12.19 -1.43 -20.86
C ARG A 810 12.47 -2.91 -20.61
N ARG A 811 13.47 -3.46 -21.29
CA ARG A 811 13.94 -4.84 -21.09
C ARG A 811 14.55 -5.05 -19.69
N ASN A 812 15.13 -4.01 -19.11
CA ASN A 812 15.86 -4.07 -17.85
C ASN A 812 15.17 -3.36 -16.68
N MET A 813 13.87 -3.05 -16.80
CA MET A 813 13.12 -2.38 -15.75
C MET A 813 12.65 -3.32 -14.65
N ILE A 814 12.81 -2.93 -13.37
CA ILE A 814 12.29 -3.70 -12.23
C ILE A 814 11.58 -2.77 -11.26
N ALA A 815 10.38 -3.15 -10.83
CA ALA A 815 9.65 -2.44 -9.78
C ALA A 815 9.19 -3.36 -8.65
N CYS A 816 9.25 -2.89 -7.41
CA CYS A 816 8.49 -3.56 -6.34
C CYS A 816 7.01 -3.19 -6.40
N VAL A 817 6.14 -3.96 -5.72
CA VAL A 817 4.70 -3.67 -5.65
C VAL A 817 4.42 -2.25 -5.15
N ALA A 818 5.05 -1.85 -4.03
CA ALA A 818 4.79 -0.57 -3.38
C ALA A 818 3.29 -0.34 -3.09
N LEU A 819 2.77 0.85 -3.38
CA LEU A 819 1.34 1.14 -3.23
C LEU A 819 0.50 0.33 -4.23
N PRO A 820 -0.75 -0.03 -3.87
CA PRO A 820 -1.45 0.38 -2.65
C PRO A 820 -1.32 -0.61 -1.49
N THR A 821 -0.83 -1.83 -1.71
CA THR A 821 -0.93 -2.91 -0.69
C THR A 821 0.30 -3.04 0.20
N CYS A 822 1.47 -2.51 -0.18
CA CYS A 822 2.65 -2.58 0.68
C CYS A 822 2.51 -1.62 1.87
N PRO A 823 2.51 -2.11 3.13
CA PRO A 823 2.39 -1.25 4.30
C PRO A 823 3.62 -0.38 4.54
N LEU A 824 4.75 -0.69 3.89
CA LEU A 824 6.03 0.02 4.07
C LEU A 824 6.32 1.06 2.98
N ALA A 825 5.46 1.19 1.96
CA ALA A 825 5.73 2.07 0.84
C ALA A 825 5.51 3.55 1.20
N PHE A 826 6.47 4.40 0.83
CA PHE A 826 6.37 5.86 0.92
C PHE A 826 5.93 6.49 -0.40
N ALA A 827 6.23 5.83 -1.53
CA ALA A 827 5.91 6.28 -2.88
C ALA A 827 5.47 5.12 -3.78
N GLU A 828 5.02 5.44 -4.99
CA GLU A 828 4.73 4.46 -6.05
C GLU A 828 5.99 3.69 -6.49
N ALA A 829 5.78 2.59 -7.21
CA ALA A 829 6.86 1.94 -7.96
C ALA A 829 6.29 1.21 -9.17
N GLU A 830 5.59 0.11 -8.94
CA GLU A 830 4.99 -0.72 -9.99
C GLU A 830 4.08 0.11 -10.90
N ARG A 831 3.19 0.92 -10.32
CA ARG A 831 2.21 1.71 -11.10
C ARG A 831 2.83 2.86 -11.90
N TYR A 832 4.05 3.27 -11.58
CA TYR A 832 4.66 4.49 -12.15
C TYR A 832 5.86 4.21 -13.07
N LEU A 833 6.72 3.25 -12.75
CA LEU A 833 7.94 2.99 -13.51
C LEU A 833 7.70 2.80 -15.03
N PRO A 834 6.66 2.08 -15.51
CA PRO A 834 6.42 1.93 -16.94
C PRO A 834 6.19 3.27 -17.66
N THR A 835 5.45 4.20 -17.05
CA THR A 835 5.22 5.54 -17.60
C THR A 835 6.49 6.38 -17.62
N LEU A 836 7.34 6.24 -16.59
CA LEU A 836 8.64 6.89 -16.60
C LEU A 836 9.53 6.35 -17.73
N VAL A 837 9.59 5.02 -17.90
CA VAL A 837 10.37 4.38 -18.96
C VAL A 837 9.90 4.83 -20.34
N GLU A 838 8.59 4.92 -20.59
CA GLU A 838 8.05 5.43 -21.86
C GLU A 838 8.54 6.85 -22.18
N ARG A 839 8.60 7.74 -21.17
CA ARG A 839 9.13 9.10 -21.34
C ARG A 839 10.64 9.11 -21.58
N LEU A 840 11.38 8.24 -20.89
CA LEU A 840 12.83 8.10 -21.08
C LEU A 840 13.18 7.49 -22.44
N GLU A 841 12.36 6.60 -22.97
CA GLU A 841 12.57 5.98 -24.28
C GLU A 841 12.62 7.05 -25.40
N VAL A 842 11.75 8.07 -25.34
CA VAL A 842 11.79 9.23 -26.26
C VAL A 842 13.14 9.97 -26.19
N VAL A 843 13.69 10.12 -24.98
CA VAL A 843 15.01 10.74 -24.78
C VAL A 843 16.12 9.85 -25.34
N THR A 844 16.11 8.56 -25.02
CA THR A 844 17.13 7.63 -25.52
C THR A 844 17.11 7.50 -27.04
N GLU A 845 15.93 7.56 -27.67
CA GLU A 845 15.77 7.56 -29.12
C GLU A 845 16.35 8.82 -29.76
N LYS A 846 16.09 9.99 -29.17
CA LYS A 846 16.67 11.26 -29.63
C LYS A 846 18.21 11.23 -29.65
N PHE A 847 18.83 10.52 -28.71
CA PHE A 847 20.28 10.40 -28.61
C PHE A 847 20.86 9.13 -29.26
N GLY A 848 20.05 8.30 -29.92
CA GLY A 848 20.52 7.10 -30.62
C GLY A 848 20.94 5.95 -29.69
N ILE A 849 20.50 5.94 -28.43
CA ILE A 849 20.85 4.94 -27.40
C ILE A 849 19.63 4.13 -26.91
N LYS A 850 18.55 4.11 -27.69
CA LYS A 850 17.29 3.42 -27.34
C LYS A 850 17.49 1.93 -27.06
N ASP A 851 18.36 1.29 -27.84
CA ASP A 851 18.59 -0.15 -27.77
C ASP A 851 19.74 -0.53 -26.83
N GLU A 852 20.47 0.45 -26.28
CA GLU A 852 21.49 0.22 -25.26
C GLU A 852 20.85 -0.31 -23.97
N ASP A 853 21.35 -1.44 -23.48
CA ASP A 853 20.83 -2.05 -22.26
C ASP A 853 21.30 -1.26 -21.04
N VAL A 854 20.35 -0.54 -20.43
CA VAL A 854 20.57 0.23 -19.20
C VAL A 854 19.60 -0.25 -18.14
N THR A 855 20.11 -0.57 -16.96
CA THR A 855 19.30 -1.07 -15.85
C THR A 855 18.62 0.07 -15.09
N ILE A 856 17.28 0.02 -15.06
CA ILE A 856 16.44 0.98 -14.34
C ILE A 856 15.57 0.26 -13.32
N ARG A 857 15.63 0.67 -12.04
CA ARG A 857 14.92 -0.04 -10.98
C ARG A 857 14.26 0.91 -10.00
N MET A 858 13.04 0.62 -9.58
CA MET A 858 12.25 1.47 -8.69
C MET A 858 11.67 0.70 -7.51
N THR A 859 11.71 1.33 -6.34
CA THR A 859 11.08 0.78 -5.13
C THR A 859 10.42 1.89 -4.32
N GLY A 860 9.32 1.57 -3.63
CA GLY A 860 8.58 2.56 -2.85
C GLY A 860 9.18 2.90 -1.47
N CYS A 861 10.22 2.19 -1.00
CA CYS A 861 10.82 2.40 0.34
C CYS A 861 12.25 1.82 0.43
N PRO A 862 13.08 2.17 1.45
CA PRO A 862 14.50 1.78 1.50
C PRO A 862 14.75 0.29 1.82
N ASN A 863 13.70 -0.53 1.94
CA ASN A 863 13.83 -1.99 1.99
C ASN A 863 14.38 -2.61 0.69
N SER A 864 14.40 -1.85 -0.41
CA SER A 864 15.11 -2.19 -1.66
C SER A 864 14.61 -3.50 -2.31
N CYS A 865 13.30 -3.74 -2.30
CA CYS A 865 12.68 -4.96 -2.87
C CYS A 865 12.85 -5.07 -4.40
N GLY A 866 12.91 -3.92 -5.09
CA GLY A 866 13.19 -3.81 -6.53
C GLY A 866 14.68 -3.77 -6.87
N ARG A 867 15.57 -3.94 -5.87
CA ARG A 867 17.04 -3.91 -6.01
C ARG A 867 17.62 -2.64 -6.68
N PRO A 868 17.13 -1.42 -6.42
CA PRO A 868 17.63 -0.18 -7.06
C PRO A 868 19.08 0.17 -6.76
N SER A 869 19.63 -0.26 -5.62
CA SER A 869 21.05 -0.06 -5.30
C SER A 869 22.00 -0.86 -6.20
N MET A 870 21.46 -1.81 -6.98
CA MET A 870 22.20 -2.63 -7.95
C MET A 870 21.94 -2.17 -9.39
N ALA A 871 21.31 -1.00 -9.60
CA ALA A 871 20.95 -0.51 -10.93
C ALA A 871 21.82 0.69 -11.31
N GLU A 872 22.09 0.84 -12.60
CA GLU A 872 22.70 2.06 -13.14
C GLU A 872 21.82 3.28 -12.86
N ILE A 873 20.49 3.11 -12.92
CA ILE A 873 19.49 4.11 -12.54
C ILE A 873 18.54 3.52 -11.49
N GLY A 874 18.74 3.87 -10.23
CA GLY A 874 17.94 3.41 -9.10
C GLY A 874 17.05 4.49 -8.50
N PHE A 875 15.77 4.20 -8.25
CA PHE A 875 14.83 5.09 -7.55
C PHE A 875 14.33 4.45 -6.25
N ILE A 876 14.46 5.18 -5.14
CA ILE A 876 13.99 4.75 -3.81
C ILE A 876 13.05 5.79 -3.23
N GLY A 877 11.78 5.42 -3.05
CA GLY A 877 10.73 6.28 -2.49
C GLY A 877 11.11 6.82 -1.12
N LYS A 878 10.90 8.12 -0.93
CA LYS A 878 11.15 8.87 0.32
C LYS A 878 9.86 9.44 0.91
N ALA A 879 8.96 9.90 0.04
CA ALA A 879 7.63 10.43 0.37
C ALA A 879 6.73 10.33 -0.87
N PRO A 880 5.41 10.57 -0.79
CA PRO A 880 4.55 10.56 -1.97
C PRO A 880 5.11 11.42 -3.09
N GLY A 881 5.21 10.85 -4.30
CA GLY A 881 5.77 11.53 -5.48
C GLY A 881 7.29 11.82 -5.43
N THR A 882 7.99 11.47 -4.35
CA THR A 882 9.40 11.86 -4.12
C THR A 882 10.32 10.65 -3.99
N TYR A 883 11.42 10.66 -4.74
CA TYR A 883 12.40 9.57 -4.78
C TYR A 883 13.82 10.10 -4.58
N ASN A 884 14.63 9.33 -3.86
CA ASN A 884 16.09 9.45 -3.95
C ASN A 884 16.55 8.68 -5.20
N MET A 885 17.31 9.34 -6.07
CA MET A 885 17.94 8.72 -7.24
C MET A 885 19.36 8.27 -6.89
N TYR A 886 19.71 7.06 -7.28
CA TYR A 886 21.02 6.44 -7.09
C TYR A 886 21.59 6.08 -8.47
N LEU A 887 22.89 6.30 -8.63
CA LEU A 887 23.65 6.03 -9.86
C LEU A 887 24.95 5.30 -9.50
N GLY A 888 25.52 4.57 -10.46
CA GLY A 888 26.91 4.09 -10.39
C GLY A 888 27.11 2.59 -10.13
N ALA A 889 26.03 1.80 -10.03
CA ALA A 889 26.18 0.35 -10.12
C ALA A 889 26.45 -0.06 -11.58
N ASP A 890 27.25 -1.09 -11.80
CA ASP A 890 27.50 -1.60 -13.14
C ASP A 890 26.35 -2.46 -13.69
N PHE A 891 26.40 -2.75 -14.99
CA PHE A 891 25.38 -3.54 -15.67
C PHE A 891 25.40 -5.04 -15.29
N ILE A 892 26.57 -5.63 -15.00
CA ILE A 892 26.73 -7.06 -14.70
C ILE A 892 26.44 -7.40 -13.22
N GLY A 893 26.30 -6.38 -12.36
CA GLY A 893 25.93 -6.48 -10.95
C GLY A 893 27.04 -6.99 -10.03
N GLN A 894 28.27 -6.47 -10.17
CA GLN A 894 29.43 -6.84 -9.35
C GLN A 894 29.87 -5.78 -8.34
#